data_AF-A0A954FKI3-F1
#
_entry.id   AF-A0A954FKI3-F1
#
_cell.length_a   1.000
_cell.length_b   1.000
_cell.length_c   1.000
_cell.angle_alpha   90.00
_cell.angle_beta   90.00
_cell.angle_gamma   90.00
#
_symmetry.space_group_name_H-M   'P 1'
#
loop_
_entity.id
_entity.type
_entity.pdbx_description
1 polymer ?
#
loop_
_entity_poly.entity_id
_entity_poly.type
_entity_poly.pdbx_seq_one_letter_code
_entity_poly.pdbx_strand_id
1 'polypeptide(L)'
;MNVKLFLTDRRVRRATGVLSIAASLFVSSTVFPTALQATSETQESNVSELKVPADITEESIEAIDADLAKAAGPFLRTLFDTGKPADERQRAAAELRSLANNFSAATAEKDSLRRRLQRRVALISSSLAALQSTSGGTASSTADLTNAASSTVAWLSSIANGVTWVSYLHLNDLQQPDVSPDVLKQVANNLTPSDAMNADQKAFASRPQLQRLKVAVEKAIRLSNYAGPAEAVQGEQKYYIDLLIQSLLSYESDQLGSHAENARVAWRTLRNEHPAAASALRSVVNDNYFNHNLHFVVSEDLLSRVISDYRTESGCIAECIMGAWVTGSQQTNVNLRADIKPSSDRAMFDLNVNGTVHSSTVAQKSPATIWSRGNNSFWMNKSVVFDGRHVTSTAASFDVNTSSQVTGLATKFDGIPIIRGIVRNIASQKIAESKPQSEALTARKIRDAALPKFESESNQQFSTANSTLNQVLASLERRGVGPDSTSARSSNTHMALSTRTIGVSRLGGSLQPPSALIATGAAVQLHESALNNAIDALGLQGRTILEKDLARELEIALTDLFQRPIKLTDGVPQPAEKDAEPEPPTSFVFSNSDPIRVHFENNQITLVLRAGVLQEGKDEIPEQIITIPIDMSLQGGKVVLEPGKIGVASKEETDRLKQITRANQIRRILSRRLIRREMSPTIDVQAAGDKTLLLTVTMIQLMDGWLSAELM
;
A
#
# COMPACT_ATOMS: atom_id res chain seq x y z
N MET A 1 -45.00 -10.00 -26.12
CA MET A 1 -44.30 -10.93 -27.02
C MET A 1 -42.80 -10.63 -26.91
N ASN A 2 -42.03 -11.67 -26.58
CA ASN A 2 -40.59 -11.65 -26.27
C ASN A 2 -39.73 -10.95 -27.31
N VAL A 3 -38.67 -10.23 -26.89
CA VAL A 3 -37.28 -10.49 -27.29
C VAL A 3 -36.34 -10.09 -26.13
N LYS A 4 -35.95 -11.08 -25.33
CA LYS A 4 -34.64 -11.14 -24.65
C LYS A 4 -33.63 -11.69 -25.68
N LEU A 5 -32.42 -11.16 -25.65
CA LEU A 5 -31.10 -11.80 -25.81
C LEU A 5 -30.15 -10.90 -26.60
N PHE A 6 -29.22 -10.26 -25.88
CA PHE A 6 -27.82 -9.98 -26.26
C PHE A 6 -27.19 -9.20 -25.09
N LEU A 7 -27.11 -9.84 -23.91
CA LEU A 7 -26.63 -9.21 -22.67
C LEU A 7 -25.89 -10.23 -21.78
N THR A 8 -24.78 -10.77 -22.26
CA THR A 8 -23.88 -11.59 -21.43
C THR A 8 -22.46 -11.49 -21.99
N ASP A 9 -21.77 -10.38 -21.68
CA ASP A 9 -20.30 -10.40 -21.47
C ASP A 9 -19.75 -9.05 -20.99
N ARG A 10 -20.34 -7.93 -21.43
CA ARG A 10 -19.78 -6.58 -21.17
C ARG A 10 -20.14 -5.95 -19.81
N ARG A 11 -21.06 -6.53 -19.03
CA ARG A 11 -21.54 -5.92 -17.77
C ARG A 11 -20.62 -6.12 -16.56
N VAL A 12 -19.62 -7.00 -16.64
CA VAL A 12 -18.68 -7.24 -15.53
C VAL A 12 -17.52 -6.21 -15.51
N ARG A 13 -17.33 -5.40 -16.56
CA ARG A 13 -16.25 -4.40 -16.64
C ARG A 13 -16.60 -2.99 -16.14
N ARG A 14 -17.85 -2.72 -15.73
CA ARG A 14 -18.39 -1.35 -15.54
C ARG A 14 -18.38 -0.81 -14.10
N ALA A 15 -17.43 -1.20 -13.25
CA ALA A 15 -17.61 -1.03 -11.79
C ALA A 15 -16.62 -0.13 -11.04
N THR A 16 -15.51 0.31 -11.62
CA THR A 16 -14.48 0.98 -10.81
C THR A 16 -13.65 1.88 -11.70
N GLY A 17 -13.86 3.20 -11.59
CA GLY A 17 -13.07 4.22 -12.28
C GLY A 17 -12.14 5.00 -11.37
N VAL A 18 -12.51 5.18 -10.08
CA VAL A 18 -11.74 6.03 -9.14
C VAL A 18 -10.96 5.20 -8.12
N LEU A 19 -11.56 4.12 -7.61
CA LEU A 19 -10.84 3.10 -6.79
C LEU A 19 -9.98 2.17 -7.66
N SER A 20 -10.24 2.09 -8.96
CA SER A 20 -9.39 1.36 -9.89
C SER A 20 -8.11 2.09 -10.21
N ILE A 21 -7.99 3.40 -10.01
CA ILE A 21 -6.75 4.14 -10.30
C ILE A 21 -5.63 3.65 -9.38
N ALA A 22 -5.94 3.46 -8.09
CA ALA A 22 -5.03 2.83 -7.15
C ALA A 22 -4.62 1.42 -7.61
N ALA A 23 -5.51 0.66 -8.27
CA ALA A 23 -5.22 -0.69 -8.75
C ALA A 23 -4.49 -0.69 -10.12
N SER A 24 -4.94 0.07 -11.13
CA SER A 24 -4.41 0.08 -12.50
C SER A 24 -2.96 0.58 -12.55
N LEU A 25 -2.52 1.30 -11.51
CA LEU A 25 -1.15 1.76 -11.33
C LEU A 25 -0.13 0.70 -10.92
N PHE A 26 -0.59 -0.50 -10.56
CA PHE A 26 0.28 -1.62 -10.17
C PHE A 26 0.81 -2.46 -11.36
N VAL A 27 0.81 -1.97 -12.61
CA VAL A 27 1.26 -2.78 -13.77
C VAL A 27 2.79 -2.76 -13.98
N SER A 28 3.59 -2.18 -13.08
CA SER A 28 5.07 -2.19 -13.22
C SER A 28 5.88 -2.65 -12.00
N SER A 29 5.28 -3.23 -10.95
CA SER A 29 6.05 -3.94 -9.93
C SER A 29 5.30 -5.20 -9.47
N THR A 30 5.97 -6.33 -9.66
CA THR A 30 5.43 -7.69 -9.59
C THR A 30 5.48 -8.23 -8.17
N VAL A 31 4.36 -8.58 -7.52
CA VAL A 31 4.38 -9.31 -6.23
C VAL A 31 3.14 -10.13 -5.91
N PHE A 32 3.34 -11.35 -5.44
CA PHE A 32 2.30 -12.37 -5.21
C PHE A 32 2.11 -12.69 -3.70
N PRO A 33 1.16 -13.59 -3.24
CA PRO A 33 0.99 -14.12 -1.85
C PRO A 33 0.42 -15.62 -1.56
N THR A 34 0.90 -16.43 -0.56
CA THR A 34 0.30 -17.16 0.61
C THR A 34 1.05 -17.19 2.02
N ALA A 35 0.37 -17.65 3.08
CA ALA A 35 0.60 -17.48 4.54
C ALA A 35 1.92 -17.95 5.23
N LEU A 36 2.23 -17.31 6.37
CA LEU A 36 3.38 -17.48 7.26
C LEU A 36 3.10 -18.42 8.46
N GLN A 37 4.02 -19.37 8.69
CA GLN A 37 4.62 -19.63 10.00
C GLN A 37 6.10 -19.95 9.76
N ALA A 38 6.99 -19.00 10.07
CA ALA A 38 8.43 -19.22 10.07
C ALA A 38 8.92 -19.21 11.52
N THR A 39 9.69 -20.23 11.85
CA THR A 39 10.28 -20.48 13.17
C THR A 39 11.51 -19.58 13.35
N SER A 40 11.52 -18.79 14.42
CA SER A 40 12.61 -17.87 14.75
C SER A 40 13.83 -18.62 15.28
N GLU A 41 14.93 -18.61 14.54
CA GLU A 41 16.26 -18.77 15.13
C GLU A 41 16.70 -17.39 15.63
N THR A 42 16.47 -17.13 16.92
CA THR A 42 17.15 -16.02 17.60
C THR A 42 18.64 -16.38 17.71
N GLN A 43 19.44 -15.92 16.75
CA GLN A 43 20.87 -15.77 16.98
C GLN A 43 21.06 -14.64 18.00
N GLU A 44 21.72 -14.95 19.12
CA GLU A 44 22.27 -13.95 20.04
C GLU A 44 23.32 -13.12 19.29
N SER A 45 22.89 -12.09 18.58
CA SER A 45 23.78 -11.05 18.12
C SER A 45 24.29 -10.29 19.35
N ASN A 46 25.60 -10.31 19.58
CA ASN A 46 26.28 -9.46 20.57
C ASN A 46 25.81 -8.01 20.39
N VAL A 47 24.92 -7.54 21.27
CA VAL A 47 24.25 -6.23 21.19
C VAL A 47 25.24 -5.06 21.47
N SER A 48 26.54 -5.31 21.49
CA SER A 48 27.53 -4.39 22.07
C SER A 48 28.07 -3.31 21.13
N GLU A 49 28.01 -3.49 19.80
CA GLU A 49 28.63 -2.56 18.84
C GLU A 49 27.64 -2.02 17.80
N LEU A 50 27.45 -0.70 17.76
CA LEU A 50 26.62 -0.03 16.77
C LEU A 50 27.49 0.44 15.60
N LYS A 51 27.35 -0.20 14.43
CA LYS A 51 28.13 0.16 13.24
C LYS A 51 27.46 1.28 12.47
N VAL A 52 28.27 2.16 11.85
CA VAL A 52 27.79 3.13 10.87
C VAL A 52 27.24 2.37 9.67
N PRO A 53 25.97 2.58 9.28
CA PRO A 53 25.38 1.94 8.09
C PRO A 53 26.19 2.25 6.84
N ALA A 54 26.34 1.25 5.97
CA ALA A 54 27.20 1.31 4.79
C ALA A 54 26.91 2.53 3.90
N ASP A 55 25.64 2.88 3.77
CA ASP A 55 25.11 3.92 2.88
C ASP A 55 25.26 5.36 3.42
N ILE A 56 25.77 5.54 4.65
CA ILE A 56 26.13 6.85 5.22
C ILE A 56 27.55 6.85 5.79
N THR A 57 28.41 5.95 5.29
CA THR A 57 29.86 5.98 5.57
C THR A 57 30.51 7.23 4.96
N GLU A 58 31.69 7.61 5.46
CA GLU A 58 32.46 8.74 4.91
C GLU A 58 32.68 8.58 3.39
N GLU A 59 33.03 7.37 2.95
CA GLU A 59 33.18 7.01 1.52
C GLU A 59 31.87 7.15 0.72
N SER A 60 30.74 6.69 1.27
CA SER A 60 29.44 6.77 0.56
C SER A 60 28.91 8.19 0.49
N ILE A 61 29.16 9.01 1.52
CA ILE A 61 28.84 10.43 1.50
C ILE A 61 29.74 11.14 0.50
N GLU A 62 31.04 10.84 0.47
CA GLU A 62 32.00 11.49 -0.44
C GLU A 62 31.65 11.27 -1.90
N ALA A 63 31.10 10.10 -2.25
CA ALA A 63 30.60 9.80 -3.59
C ALA A 63 29.45 10.74 -4.06
N ILE A 64 28.74 11.39 -3.13
CA ILE A 64 27.64 12.31 -3.41
C ILE A 64 28.06 13.78 -3.15
N ASP A 65 28.78 14.02 -2.06
CA ASP A 65 29.22 15.34 -1.62
C ASP A 65 30.45 15.25 -0.68
N ALA A 66 31.63 15.55 -1.22
CA ALA A 66 32.91 15.46 -0.51
C ALA A 66 33.02 16.45 0.67
N ASP A 67 32.45 17.65 0.56
CA ASP A 67 32.50 18.65 1.62
C ASP A 67 31.65 18.21 2.83
N LEU A 68 30.45 17.66 2.55
CA LEU A 68 29.62 17.06 3.58
C LEU A 68 30.31 15.86 4.24
N ALA A 69 30.97 14.99 3.47
CA ALA A 69 31.68 13.82 4.01
C ALA A 69 32.75 14.23 5.04
N LYS A 70 33.58 15.20 4.67
CA LYS A 70 34.63 15.75 5.54
C LYS A 70 34.07 16.37 6.81
N ALA A 71 32.95 17.09 6.72
CA ALA A 71 32.31 17.71 7.87
C ALA A 71 31.58 16.69 8.77
N ALA A 72 30.87 15.72 8.18
CA ALA A 72 30.02 14.78 8.90
C ALA A 72 30.78 13.58 9.48
N GLY A 73 31.85 13.13 8.82
CA GLY A 73 32.60 11.91 9.18
C GLY A 73 33.03 11.81 10.65
N PRO A 74 33.67 12.85 11.24
CA PRO A 74 34.05 12.84 12.66
C PRO A 74 32.84 12.71 13.61
N PHE A 75 31.74 13.38 13.29
CA PHE A 75 30.52 13.32 14.10
C PHE A 75 29.80 11.97 13.95
N LEU A 76 29.81 11.35 12.76
CA LEU A 76 29.26 10.02 12.55
C LEU A 76 30.02 8.96 13.36
N ARG A 77 31.36 8.99 13.32
CA ARG A 77 32.19 8.12 14.17
C ARG A 77 31.85 8.28 15.64
N THR A 78 31.74 9.53 16.10
CA THR A 78 31.39 9.82 17.50
C THR A 78 29.98 9.37 17.87
N LEU A 79 28.98 9.61 17.00
CA LEU A 79 27.59 9.28 17.25
C LEU A 79 27.36 7.77 17.37
N PHE A 80 28.04 6.97 16.55
CA PHE A 80 27.87 5.52 16.51
C PHE A 80 28.78 4.76 17.50
N ASP A 81 29.82 5.40 18.05
CA ASP A 81 30.69 4.80 19.06
C ASP A 81 29.94 4.66 20.41
N THR A 82 29.58 3.42 20.77
CA THR A 82 28.88 3.10 22.01
C THR A 82 29.76 3.29 23.26
N GLY A 83 31.08 3.40 23.10
CA GLY A 83 32.03 3.71 24.17
C GLY A 83 32.12 5.20 24.50
N LYS A 84 31.57 6.09 23.66
CA LYS A 84 31.58 7.53 23.91
C LYS A 84 30.51 7.96 24.93
N PRO A 85 30.80 8.98 25.77
CA PRO A 85 29.81 9.57 26.68
C PRO A 85 28.54 10.03 25.96
N ALA A 86 27.38 9.84 26.61
CA ALA A 86 26.09 10.17 26.01
C ALA A 86 25.95 11.66 25.64
N ASP A 87 26.56 12.57 26.39
CA ASP A 87 26.58 14.00 26.10
C ASP A 87 27.42 14.33 24.86
N GLU A 88 28.58 13.68 24.69
CA GLU A 88 29.42 13.81 23.49
C GLU A 88 28.67 13.32 22.25
N ARG A 89 28.01 12.15 22.35
CA ARG A 89 27.18 11.60 21.27
C ARG A 89 25.99 12.50 20.94
N GLN A 90 25.35 13.11 21.95
CA GLN A 90 24.24 14.04 21.75
C GLN A 90 24.69 15.34 21.05
N ARG A 91 25.88 15.86 21.38
CA ARG A 91 26.47 17.00 20.66
C ARG A 91 26.77 16.64 19.20
N ALA A 92 27.36 15.46 18.95
CA ALA A 92 27.60 14.99 17.59
C ALA A 92 26.29 14.84 16.78
N ALA A 93 25.22 14.35 17.41
CA ALA A 93 23.89 14.30 16.78
C ALA A 93 23.34 15.69 16.44
N ALA A 94 23.53 16.68 17.32
CA ALA A 94 23.10 18.05 17.08
C ALA A 94 23.84 18.69 15.90
N GLU A 95 25.16 18.50 15.82
CA GLU A 95 25.99 18.98 14.71
C GLU A 95 25.59 18.31 13.39
N LEU A 96 25.41 16.98 13.37
CA LEU A 96 24.96 16.26 12.17
C LEU A 96 23.57 16.71 11.71
N ARG A 97 22.65 16.97 12.65
CA ARG A 97 21.33 17.51 12.33
C ARG A 97 21.42 18.90 11.71
N SER A 98 22.29 19.76 12.24
CA SER A 98 22.56 21.08 11.67
C SER A 98 23.14 20.98 10.26
N LEU A 99 24.15 20.13 10.06
CA LEU A 99 24.75 19.87 8.75
C LEU A 99 23.71 19.37 7.75
N ALA A 100 22.91 18.37 8.12
CA ALA A 100 21.88 17.82 7.24
C ALA A 100 20.77 18.85 6.90
N ASN A 101 20.41 19.73 7.83
CA ASN A 101 19.41 20.77 7.58
C ASN A 101 19.91 21.89 6.66
N ASN A 102 21.19 22.23 6.76
CA ASN A 102 21.83 23.27 5.93
C ASN A 102 22.33 22.72 4.58
N PHE A 103 22.32 21.40 4.41
CA PHE A 103 22.73 20.74 3.19
C PHE A 103 21.75 21.01 2.04
N SER A 104 22.29 21.42 0.90
CA SER A 104 21.51 21.70 -0.30
C SER A 104 21.05 20.42 -0.98
N ALA A 105 19.75 20.14 -0.90
CA ALA A 105 19.08 19.02 -1.55
C ALA A 105 18.70 19.34 -3.01
N ALA A 106 19.66 19.84 -3.79
CA ALA A 106 19.42 20.30 -5.16
C ALA A 106 19.17 19.15 -6.16
N THR A 107 19.64 17.93 -5.85
CA THR A 107 19.41 16.72 -6.64
C THR A 107 18.67 15.68 -5.80
N ALA A 108 18.02 14.72 -6.46
CA ALA A 108 17.33 13.62 -5.79
C ALA A 108 18.24 12.80 -4.86
N GLU A 109 19.48 12.56 -5.30
CA GLU A 109 20.50 11.81 -4.56
C GLU A 109 20.93 12.56 -3.28
N LYS A 110 21.15 13.89 -3.39
CA LYS A 110 21.44 14.74 -2.23
C LYS A 110 20.27 14.80 -1.27
N ASP A 111 19.05 14.91 -1.79
CA ASP A 111 17.85 14.93 -0.95
C ASP A 111 17.62 13.59 -0.22
N SER A 112 17.87 12.47 -0.91
CA SER A 112 17.88 11.13 -0.30
C SER A 112 18.92 11.02 0.80
N LEU A 113 20.17 11.41 0.54
CA LEU A 113 21.24 11.40 1.54
C LEU A 113 20.86 12.24 2.77
N ARG A 114 20.29 13.44 2.55
CA ARG A 114 19.79 14.30 3.63
C ARG A 114 18.78 13.58 4.51
N ARG A 115 17.75 12.97 3.92
CA ARG A 115 16.72 12.22 4.65
C ARG A 115 17.29 11.05 5.43
N ARG A 116 18.18 10.28 4.80
CA ARG A 116 18.87 9.14 5.42
C ARG A 116 19.69 9.55 6.65
N LEU A 117 20.46 10.63 6.54
CA LEU A 117 21.20 11.21 7.67
C LEU A 117 20.25 11.69 8.77
N GLN A 118 19.23 12.48 8.42
CA GLN A 118 18.26 12.99 9.40
C GLN A 118 17.55 11.87 10.15
N ARG A 119 17.13 10.81 9.46
CA ARG A 119 16.46 9.63 10.04
C ARG A 119 17.35 8.95 11.08
N ARG A 120 18.60 8.63 10.73
CA ARG A 120 19.53 7.89 11.61
C ARG A 120 20.02 8.73 12.79
N VAL A 121 20.27 10.02 12.56
CA VAL A 121 20.59 10.98 13.62
C VAL A 121 19.41 11.13 14.58
N ALA A 122 18.17 11.22 14.07
CA ALA A 122 16.97 11.28 14.90
C ALA A 122 16.78 9.99 15.72
N LEU A 123 17.04 8.82 15.12
CA LEU A 123 16.92 7.52 15.81
C LEU A 123 17.89 7.43 16.99
N ILE A 124 19.17 7.71 16.76
CA ILE A 124 20.21 7.60 17.80
C ILE A 124 20.05 8.70 18.86
N SER A 125 19.74 9.94 18.48
CA SER A 125 19.49 11.00 19.48
C SER A 125 18.27 10.71 20.35
N SER A 126 17.22 10.11 19.79
CA SER A 126 16.03 9.73 20.55
C SER A 126 16.28 8.52 21.45
N SER A 127 17.16 7.60 21.04
CA SER A 127 17.56 6.49 21.91
C SER A 127 18.42 6.93 23.09
N LEU A 128 19.33 7.88 22.90
CA LEU A 128 20.09 8.50 23.99
C LEU A 128 19.16 9.20 24.98
N ALA A 129 18.15 9.92 24.50
CA ALA A 129 17.12 10.51 25.35
C ALA A 129 16.28 9.43 26.08
N ALA A 130 15.95 8.33 25.39
CA ALA A 130 15.22 7.21 25.99
C ALA A 130 16.03 6.49 27.08
N LEU A 131 17.35 6.37 26.92
CA LEU A 131 18.25 5.83 27.96
C LEU A 131 18.30 6.71 29.21
N GLN A 132 18.11 8.02 29.07
CA GLN A 132 18.06 8.98 30.18
C GLN A 132 16.68 9.09 30.85
N SER A 133 15.64 8.50 30.24
CA SER A 133 14.28 8.55 30.77
C SER A 133 14.14 7.74 32.06
N THR A 134 13.20 8.15 32.92
CA THR A 134 12.98 7.50 34.22
C THR A 134 12.54 6.06 34.03
N SER A 135 13.34 5.13 34.55
CA SER A 135 13.04 3.71 34.57
C SER A 135 11.93 3.42 35.59
N GLY A 136 10.68 3.36 35.13
CA GLY A 136 9.55 2.89 35.93
C GLY A 136 9.35 1.38 35.75
N GLY A 137 9.23 0.64 36.85
CA GLY A 137 8.92 -0.80 36.82
C GLY A 137 9.67 -1.61 37.88
N THR A 138 9.26 -2.87 38.06
CA THR A 138 10.00 -3.89 38.82
C THR A 138 10.58 -4.91 37.85
N ALA A 139 11.90 -5.00 37.74
CA ALA A 139 12.55 -6.07 36.99
C ALA A 139 12.48 -7.37 37.81
N SER A 140 11.37 -8.10 37.68
CA SER A 140 11.25 -9.45 38.22
C SER A 140 10.83 -10.39 37.10
N SER A 141 11.64 -11.41 36.84
CA SER A 141 11.31 -12.49 35.89
C SER A 141 10.82 -13.75 36.58
N THR A 142 10.85 -13.82 37.91
CA THR A 142 10.55 -15.06 38.66
C THR A 142 9.16 -15.59 38.33
N ALA A 143 8.14 -14.72 38.36
CA ALA A 143 6.78 -15.12 38.01
C ALA A 143 6.65 -15.56 36.54
N ASP A 144 7.29 -14.84 35.61
CA ASP A 144 7.28 -15.16 34.18
C ASP A 144 7.96 -16.52 33.90
N LEU A 145 9.11 -16.77 34.54
CA LEU A 145 9.87 -18.00 34.44
C LEU A 145 9.10 -19.19 35.01
N THR A 146 8.56 -19.06 36.23
CA THR A 146 7.75 -20.11 36.87
C THR A 146 6.50 -20.43 36.06
N ASN A 147 5.82 -19.40 35.52
CA ASN A 147 4.63 -19.58 34.68
C ASN A 147 4.96 -20.26 33.35
N ALA A 148 6.05 -19.87 32.69
CA ALA A 148 6.51 -20.47 31.45
C ALA A 148 6.95 -21.93 31.65
N ALA A 149 7.68 -22.22 32.73
CA ALA A 149 8.08 -23.57 33.10
C ALA A 149 6.85 -24.45 33.39
N SER A 150 5.92 -23.96 34.21
CA SER A 150 4.68 -24.69 34.57
C SER A 150 3.82 -25.00 33.34
N SER A 151 3.64 -24.01 32.46
CA SER A 151 2.89 -24.19 31.21
C SER A 151 3.56 -25.21 30.28
N THR A 152 4.90 -25.22 30.24
CA THR A 152 5.67 -26.18 29.44
C THR A 152 5.56 -27.59 30.00
N VAL A 153 5.62 -27.77 31.33
CA VAL A 153 5.41 -29.07 31.99
C VAL A 153 4.01 -29.61 31.70
N ALA A 154 2.98 -28.77 31.82
CA ALA A 154 1.60 -29.16 31.53
C ALA A 154 1.43 -29.62 30.07
N TRP A 155 2.04 -28.90 29.13
CA TRP A 155 2.03 -29.27 27.71
C TRP A 155 2.79 -30.56 27.44
N LEU A 156 4.02 -30.71 27.97
CA LEU A 156 4.82 -31.93 27.80
C LEU A 156 4.12 -33.17 28.38
N SER A 157 3.36 -33.02 29.47
CA SER A 157 2.60 -34.11 30.07
C SER A 157 1.51 -34.68 29.14
N SER A 158 1.11 -33.93 28.11
CA SER A 158 0.15 -34.38 27.08
C SER A 158 0.80 -35.14 25.92
N ILE A 159 2.14 -35.23 25.89
CA ILE A 159 2.90 -35.80 24.77
C ILE A 159 3.55 -37.11 25.20
N ALA A 160 3.50 -38.13 24.34
CA ALA A 160 4.22 -39.37 24.56
C ALA A 160 5.73 -39.10 24.74
N ASN A 161 6.33 -39.63 25.81
CA ASN A 161 7.71 -39.36 26.23
C ASN A 161 8.02 -37.91 26.66
N GLY A 162 7.02 -37.04 26.89
CA GLY A 162 7.28 -35.65 27.31
C GLY A 162 7.96 -35.51 28.68
N VAL A 163 7.86 -36.52 29.55
CA VAL A 163 8.49 -36.52 30.88
C VAL A 163 10.03 -36.47 30.80
N THR A 164 10.65 -37.05 29.78
CA THR A 164 12.12 -37.00 29.63
C THR A 164 12.61 -35.58 29.32
N TRP A 165 11.78 -34.78 28.63
CA TRP A 165 12.06 -33.36 28.37
C TRP A 165 11.97 -32.51 29.62
N VAL A 166 11.09 -32.85 30.58
CA VAL A 166 11.00 -32.16 31.87
C VAL A 166 12.33 -32.23 32.61
N SER A 167 12.96 -33.42 32.63
CA SER A 167 14.28 -33.62 33.23
C SER A 167 15.39 -32.96 32.42
N TYR A 168 15.41 -33.11 31.10
CA TYR A 168 16.43 -32.52 30.22
C TYR A 168 16.46 -30.99 30.27
N LEU A 169 15.29 -30.35 30.34
CA LEU A 169 15.15 -28.88 30.41
C LEU A 169 15.12 -28.35 31.85
N HIS A 170 15.38 -29.19 32.86
CA HIS A 170 15.39 -28.78 34.28
C HIS A 170 14.13 -28.01 34.71
N LEU A 171 12.96 -28.35 34.18
CA LEU A 171 11.74 -27.52 34.35
C LEU A 171 11.25 -27.47 35.81
N ASN A 172 11.55 -28.49 36.61
CA ASN A 172 11.24 -28.48 38.04
C ASN A 172 12.11 -27.49 38.80
N ASP A 173 13.37 -27.33 38.40
CA ASP A 173 14.30 -26.37 38.99
C ASP A 173 13.85 -24.93 38.66
N LEU A 174 13.37 -24.70 37.43
CA LEU A 174 12.86 -23.40 36.98
C LEU A 174 11.56 -22.95 37.66
N GLN A 175 10.86 -23.85 38.36
CA GLN A 175 9.68 -23.51 39.15
C GLN A 175 10.03 -23.01 40.56
N GLN A 176 11.29 -23.11 40.97
CA GLN A 176 11.75 -22.62 42.26
C GLN A 176 12.00 -21.10 42.21
N PRO A 177 11.82 -20.38 43.34
CA PRO A 177 11.99 -18.92 43.38
C PRO A 177 13.45 -18.46 43.18
N ASP A 178 14.43 -19.27 43.61
CA ASP A 178 15.88 -18.96 43.52
C ASP A 178 16.60 -19.95 42.60
N VAL A 179 16.51 -19.71 41.29
CA VAL A 179 17.20 -20.52 40.27
C VAL A 179 18.64 -20.02 40.09
N SER A 180 19.62 -20.92 40.12
CA SER A 180 21.02 -20.53 39.90
C SER A 180 21.28 -20.10 38.44
N PRO A 181 22.19 -19.13 38.20
CA PRO A 181 22.55 -18.71 36.85
C PRO A 181 23.09 -19.85 35.96
N ASP A 182 23.74 -20.85 36.55
CA ASP A 182 24.28 -22.01 35.83
C ASP A 182 23.16 -22.92 35.29
N VAL A 183 22.10 -23.14 36.09
CA VAL A 183 20.91 -23.88 35.64
C VAL A 183 20.23 -23.11 34.50
N LEU A 184 20.07 -21.79 34.64
CA LEU A 184 19.48 -20.97 33.58
C LEU A 184 20.27 -21.08 32.26
N LYS A 185 21.60 -20.95 32.31
CA LYS A 185 22.47 -21.10 31.14
C LYS A 185 22.39 -22.49 30.53
N GLN A 186 22.34 -23.54 31.36
CA GLN A 186 22.18 -24.91 30.87
C GLN A 186 20.85 -25.10 30.15
N VAL A 187 19.74 -24.56 30.69
CA VAL A 187 18.44 -24.65 30.03
C VAL A 187 18.43 -23.84 28.72
N ALA A 188 19.01 -22.64 28.70
CA ALA A 188 19.13 -21.84 27.48
C ALA A 188 19.90 -22.58 26.37
N ASN A 189 21.01 -23.22 26.72
CA ASN A 189 21.77 -24.06 25.79
C ASN A 189 20.93 -25.24 25.29
N ASN A 190 20.20 -25.92 26.17
CA ASN A 190 19.36 -27.06 25.82
C ASN A 190 18.14 -26.69 24.96
N LEU A 191 17.68 -25.44 25.04
CA LEU A 191 16.60 -24.87 24.22
C LEU A 191 17.08 -24.32 22.88
N THR A 192 18.40 -24.19 22.69
CA THR A 192 18.97 -23.65 21.45
C THR A 192 19.15 -24.78 20.43
N PRO A 193 18.50 -24.69 19.25
CA PRO A 193 18.68 -25.69 18.21
C PRO A 193 20.15 -25.79 17.79
N SER A 194 20.65 -27.01 17.61
CA SER A 194 22.01 -27.25 17.11
C SER A 194 22.00 -27.88 15.72
N ASP A 195 23.11 -27.78 15.01
CA ASP A 195 23.27 -28.38 13.68
C ASP A 195 23.21 -29.92 13.69
N ALA A 196 23.43 -30.52 14.86
CA ALA A 196 23.28 -31.96 15.05
C ALA A 196 21.80 -32.40 15.14
N MET A 197 20.85 -31.47 15.28
CA MET A 197 19.42 -31.78 15.35
C MET A 197 18.83 -32.00 13.94
N ASN A 198 17.99 -33.03 13.81
CA ASN A 198 17.23 -33.27 12.58
C ASN A 198 16.05 -32.28 12.44
N ALA A 199 15.40 -32.28 11.26
CA ALA A 199 14.30 -31.36 10.95
C ALA A 199 13.13 -31.44 11.95
N ASP A 200 12.77 -32.65 12.39
CA ASP A 200 11.68 -32.85 13.36
C ASP A 200 12.04 -32.31 14.75
N GLN A 201 13.30 -32.47 15.18
CA GLN A 201 13.81 -31.93 16.44
C GLN A 201 13.85 -30.40 16.41
N LYS A 202 14.31 -29.80 15.30
CA LYS A 202 14.30 -28.34 15.11
C LYS A 202 12.85 -27.80 15.10
N ALA A 203 11.93 -28.50 14.45
CA ALA A 203 10.50 -28.16 14.45
C ALA A 203 9.88 -28.30 15.85
N PHE A 204 10.29 -29.30 16.63
CA PHE A 204 9.84 -29.47 18.02
C PHE A 204 10.37 -28.35 18.93
N ALA A 205 11.66 -28.02 18.87
CA ALA A 205 12.26 -26.92 19.63
C ALA A 205 11.61 -25.56 19.32
N SER A 206 11.06 -25.42 18.12
CA SER A 206 10.36 -24.22 17.67
C SER A 206 8.90 -24.11 18.13
N ARG A 207 8.39 -25.03 18.96
CA ARG A 207 7.01 -24.99 19.46
C ARG A 207 6.78 -23.79 20.39
N PRO A 208 5.58 -23.17 20.38
CA PRO A 208 5.31 -21.93 21.11
C PRO A 208 5.61 -21.99 22.61
N GLN A 209 5.40 -23.13 23.26
CA GLN A 209 5.67 -23.34 24.68
C GLN A 209 7.17 -23.25 24.98
N LEU A 210 8.00 -23.93 24.18
CA LEU A 210 9.46 -23.90 24.33
C LEU A 210 10.05 -22.54 23.96
N GLN A 211 9.49 -21.86 22.96
CA GLN A 211 9.88 -20.49 22.63
C GLN A 211 9.55 -19.50 23.75
N ARG A 212 8.38 -19.62 24.40
CA ARG A 212 8.04 -18.82 25.58
C ARG A 212 8.97 -19.10 26.75
N LEU A 213 9.30 -20.37 26.98
CA LEU A 213 10.26 -20.76 28.01
C LEU A 213 11.65 -20.17 27.73
N LYS A 214 12.14 -20.27 26.49
CA LYS A 214 13.42 -19.72 26.06
C LYS A 214 13.50 -18.22 26.37
N VAL A 215 12.49 -17.46 25.96
CA VAL A 215 12.42 -16.00 26.25
C VAL A 215 12.44 -15.70 27.75
N ALA A 216 11.72 -16.48 28.57
CA ALA A 216 11.69 -16.28 30.02
C ALA A 216 13.04 -16.62 30.69
N VAL A 217 13.69 -17.69 30.24
CA VAL A 217 15.04 -18.09 30.71
C VAL A 217 16.08 -17.04 30.31
N GLU A 218 16.09 -16.60 29.06
CA GLU A 218 17.01 -15.55 28.58
C GLU A 218 16.83 -14.24 29.35
N LYS A 219 15.57 -13.85 29.65
CA LYS A 219 15.27 -12.70 30.52
C LYS A 219 15.86 -12.90 31.92
N ALA A 220 15.67 -14.07 32.52
CA ALA A 220 16.23 -14.38 33.83
C ALA A 220 17.77 -14.37 33.85
N ILE A 221 18.43 -14.87 32.80
CA ILE A 221 19.89 -14.81 32.65
C ILE A 221 20.35 -13.36 32.62
N ARG A 222 19.74 -12.51 31.78
CA ARG A 222 20.11 -11.08 31.71
C ARG A 222 19.95 -10.40 33.05
N LEU A 223 18.82 -10.61 33.73
CA LEU A 223 18.56 -10.04 35.04
C LEU A 223 19.56 -10.49 36.11
N SER A 224 20.04 -11.74 36.03
CA SER A 224 21.03 -12.28 36.98
C SER A 224 22.42 -11.63 36.90
N ASN A 225 22.70 -10.90 35.81
CA ASN A 225 23.98 -10.22 35.62
C ASN A 225 24.06 -8.86 36.33
N TYR A 226 22.95 -8.35 36.89
CA TYR A 226 22.90 -7.06 37.57
C TYR A 226 22.96 -7.22 39.09
N ALA A 227 23.60 -6.27 39.77
CA ALA A 227 23.82 -6.35 41.22
C ALA A 227 22.55 -6.08 42.04
N GLY A 228 21.53 -5.46 41.44
CA GLY A 228 20.24 -5.24 42.11
C GLY A 228 19.11 -4.80 41.19
N PRO A 229 17.88 -4.71 41.73
CA PRO A 229 16.67 -4.47 40.93
C PRO A 229 16.68 -3.16 40.13
N ALA A 230 17.24 -2.09 40.69
CA ALA A 230 17.29 -0.79 40.00
C ALA A 230 18.22 -0.83 38.77
N GLU A 231 19.40 -1.45 38.92
CA GLU A 231 20.34 -1.65 37.83
C GLU A 231 19.77 -2.59 36.77
N ALA A 232 19.05 -3.63 37.20
CA ALA A 232 18.35 -4.56 36.32
C ALA A 232 17.28 -3.89 35.44
N VAL A 233 16.45 -2.99 35.99
CA VAL A 233 15.45 -2.26 35.18
C VAL A 233 16.14 -1.38 34.14
N GLN A 234 17.21 -0.66 34.53
CA GLN A 234 17.98 0.18 33.61
C GLN A 234 18.69 -0.65 32.53
N GLY A 235 19.23 -1.80 32.92
CA GLY A 235 19.88 -2.75 32.04
C GLY A 235 18.95 -3.34 30.99
N GLU A 236 17.76 -3.81 31.38
CA GLU A 236 16.74 -4.29 30.44
C GLU A 236 16.24 -3.19 29.51
N GLN A 237 15.99 -1.98 30.05
CA GLN A 237 15.61 -0.82 29.23
C GLN A 237 16.67 -0.56 28.16
N LYS A 238 17.95 -0.55 28.53
CA LYS A 238 19.07 -0.39 27.60
C LYS A 238 19.11 -1.52 26.57
N TYR A 239 19.00 -2.77 27.01
CA TYR A 239 19.01 -3.93 26.12
C TYR A 239 17.94 -3.82 25.03
N TYR A 240 16.70 -3.50 25.38
CA TYR A 240 15.63 -3.38 24.39
C TYR A 240 15.76 -2.15 23.49
N ILE A 241 16.33 -1.05 23.99
CA ILE A 241 16.67 0.11 23.15
C ILE A 241 17.74 -0.29 22.12
N ASP A 242 18.81 -0.95 22.54
CA ASP A 242 19.91 -1.33 21.66
C ASP A 242 19.45 -2.40 20.64
N LEU A 243 18.67 -3.39 21.08
CA LEU A 243 18.05 -4.39 20.20
C LEU A 243 17.15 -3.74 19.16
N LEU A 244 16.33 -2.74 19.54
CA LEU A 244 15.47 -2.01 18.61
C LEU A 244 16.31 -1.31 17.55
N ILE A 245 17.31 -0.52 17.94
CA ILE A 245 18.11 0.28 17.00
C ILE A 245 18.88 -0.63 16.04
N GLN A 246 19.58 -1.63 16.57
CA GLN A 246 20.35 -2.55 15.73
C GLN A 246 19.45 -3.29 14.75
N SER A 247 18.30 -3.77 15.21
CA SER A 247 17.34 -4.45 14.35
C SER A 247 16.77 -3.53 13.27
N LEU A 248 16.47 -2.26 13.59
CA LEU A 248 16.00 -1.28 12.61
C LEU A 248 17.09 -0.94 11.57
N LEU A 249 18.33 -0.74 12.00
CA LEU A 249 19.46 -0.44 11.09
C LEU A 249 19.82 -1.64 10.21
N SER A 250 19.82 -2.86 10.77
CA SER A 250 20.02 -4.09 9.99
C SER A 250 18.90 -4.29 8.99
N TYR A 251 17.65 -4.07 9.40
CA TYR A 251 16.50 -4.17 8.51
C TYR A 251 16.59 -3.21 7.33
N GLU A 252 17.01 -1.95 7.56
CA GLU A 252 17.24 -0.99 6.47
C GLU A 252 18.26 -1.50 5.44
N SER A 253 19.21 -2.34 5.85
CA SER A 253 20.26 -2.85 4.97
C SER A 253 19.85 -4.08 4.14
N ASP A 254 19.09 -5.02 4.71
CA ASP A 254 18.85 -6.33 4.07
C ASP A 254 17.38 -6.74 3.97
N GLN A 255 16.48 -5.98 4.60
CA GLN A 255 15.03 -6.19 4.67
C GLN A 255 14.65 -7.61 5.15
N LEU A 256 15.47 -8.24 5.98
CA LEU A 256 15.20 -9.57 6.54
C LEU A 256 14.06 -9.52 7.57
N GLY A 257 13.25 -10.58 7.57
CA GLY A 257 12.11 -10.69 8.47
C GLY A 257 12.49 -10.84 9.92
N SER A 258 13.61 -11.50 10.20
CA SER A 258 14.16 -11.66 11.54
C SER A 258 14.46 -10.31 12.20
N HIS A 259 15.03 -9.36 11.46
CA HIS A 259 15.30 -8.01 11.97
C HIS A 259 14.00 -7.22 12.21
N ALA A 260 13.02 -7.30 11.31
CA ALA A 260 11.71 -6.69 11.53
C ALA A 260 11.00 -7.25 12.78
N GLU A 261 11.04 -8.57 12.98
CA GLU A 261 10.48 -9.23 14.16
C GLU A 261 11.17 -8.75 15.44
N ASN A 262 12.51 -8.78 15.47
CA ASN A 262 13.29 -8.35 16.63
C ASN A 262 12.99 -6.88 16.98
N ALA A 263 12.93 -6.00 15.98
CA ALA A 263 12.56 -4.60 16.16
C ALA A 263 11.15 -4.48 16.77
N ARG A 264 10.18 -5.28 16.32
CA ARG A 264 8.82 -5.27 16.87
C ARG A 264 8.72 -5.83 18.27
N VAL A 265 9.43 -6.91 18.57
CA VAL A 265 9.51 -7.47 19.92
C VAL A 265 10.06 -6.40 20.85
N ALA A 266 11.19 -5.80 20.52
CA ALA A 266 11.80 -4.72 21.29
C ALA A 266 10.85 -3.53 21.46
N TRP A 267 10.21 -3.07 20.38
CA TRP A 267 9.26 -1.95 20.43
C TRP A 267 8.04 -2.23 21.29
N ARG A 268 7.48 -3.45 21.22
CA ARG A 268 6.35 -3.86 22.05
C ARG A 268 6.76 -3.92 23.52
N THR A 269 7.92 -4.51 23.83
CA THR A 269 8.41 -4.59 25.21
C THR A 269 8.66 -3.20 25.78
N LEU A 270 9.31 -2.31 25.04
CA LEU A 270 9.52 -0.92 25.48
C LEU A 270 8.18 -0.22 25.77
N ARG A 271 7.17 -0.36 24.91
CA ARG A 271 5.85 0.27 25.15
C ARG A 271 5.13 -0.27 26.39
N ASN A 272 5.33 -1.54 26.71
CA ASN A 272 4.63 -2.21 27.81
C ASN A 272 5.37 -2.05 29.14
N GLU A 273 6.68 -2.25 29.15
CA GLU A 273 7.51 -2.31 30.36
C GLU A 273 8.27 -0.99 30.63
N HIS A 274 8.55 -0.18 29.60
CA HIS A 274 9.33 1.07 29.71
C HIS A 274 8.67 2.27 29.00
N PRO A 275 7.44 2.68 29.40
CA PRO A 275 6.64 3.66 28.66
C PRO A 275 7.29 5.04 28.49
N ALA A 276 8.13 5.47 29.45
CA ALA A 276 8.88 6.73 29.34
C ALA A 276 9.91 6.69 28.20
N ALA A 277 10.68 5.60 28.11
CA ALA A 277 11.62 5.35 27.02
C ALA A 277 10.90 5.23 25.68
N ALA A 278 9.79 4.50 25.64
CA ALA A 278 8.96 4.38 24.45
C ALA A 278 8.40 5.73 24.00
N SER A 279 7.99 6.61 24.92
CA SER A 279 7.50 7.95 24.59
C SER A 279 8.56 8.80 23.89
N ALA A 280 9.82 8.72 24.34
CA ALA A 280 10.94 9.43 23.71
C ALA A 280 11.23 8.94 22.28
N LEU A 281 11.04 7.64 22.02
CA LEU A 281 11.29 7.02 20.71
C LEU A 281 10.10 7.10 19.75
N ARG A 282 8.88 7.35 20.25
CA ARG A 282 7.62 7.12 19.53
C ARG A 282 7.51 7.82 18.19
N SER A 283 7.83 9.11 18.11
CA SER A 283 7.72 9.84 16.84
C SER A 283 8.71 9.28 15.83
N VAL A 284 9.99 9.17 16.17
CA VAL A 284 11.00 8.69 15.23
C VAL A 284 10.71 7.27 14.75
N VAL A 285 10.33 6.38 15.66
CA VAL A 285 10.01 4.99 15.32
C VAL A 285 8.76 4.92 14.43
N ASN A 286 7.69 5.62 14.80
CA ASN A 286 6.45 5.57 14.02
C ASN A 286 6.59 6.21 12.64
N ASP A 287 7.22 7.37 12.56
CA ASP A 287 7.29 8.18 11.35
C ASP A 287 8.23 7.56 10.29
N ASN A 288 9.22 6.78 10.73
CA ASN A 288 10.28 6.23 9.86
C ASN A 288 10.26 4.70 9.69
N TYR A 289 9.52 3.96 10.51
CA TYR A 289 9.51 2.49 10.45
C TYR A 289 8.12 1.87 10.56
N PHE A 290 7.12 2.62 11.01
CA PHE A 290 5.72 2.17 11.08
C PHE A 290 4.77 3.11 10.34
N ASN A 291 5.26 3.85 9.35
CA ASN A 291 4.43 4.77 8.58
C ASN A 291 3.60 4.01 7.54
N HIS A 292 2.69 4.71 6.89
CA HIS A 292 2.00 4.22 5.69
C HIS A 292 3.03 3.88 4.61
N ASN A 293 2.77 2.81 3.86
CA ASN A 293 3.68 2.28 2.83
C ASN A 293 3.05 2.23 1.44
N LEU A 294 1.84 2.77 1.31
CA LEU A 294 1.20 3.06 0.03
C LEU A 294 0.50 4.42 0.15
N HIS A 295 0.79 5.31 -0.79
CA HIS A 295 0.13 6.60 -0.93
C HIS A 295 -0.40 6.75 -2.34
N PHE A 296 -1.60 7.28 -2.44
CA PHE A 296 -2.28 7.61 -3.68
C PHE A 296 -2.83 9.02 -3.57
N VAL A 297 -2.55 9.86 -4.56
CA VAL A 297 -3.10 11.21 -4.65
C VAL A 297 -3.74 11.37 -6.02
N VAL A 298 -4.92 11.99 -6.07
CA VAL A 298 -5.63 12.31 -7.31
C VAL A 298 -6.04 13.78 -7.29
N SER A 299 -5.83 14.48 -8.40
CA SER A 299 -6.27 15.85 -8.57
C SER A 299 -7.76 15.93 -8.90
N GLU A 300 -8.38 17.07 -8.61
CA GLU A 300 -9.77 17.34 -8.99
C GLU A 300 -9.97 17.22 -10.50
N ASP A 301 -9.03 17.71 -11.32
CA ASP A 301 -9.13 17.60 -12.78
C ASP A 301 -9.26 16.14 -13.23
N LEU A 302 -8.38 15.26 -12.75
CA LEU A 302 -8.44 13.84 -13.12
C LEU A 302 -9.70 13.18 -12.55
N LEU A 303 -10.02 13.42 -11.28
CA LEU A 303 -11.24 12.89 -10.66
C LEU A 303 -12.49 13.31 -11.44
N SER A 304 -12.55 14.58 -11.81
CA SER A 304 -13.64 15.16 -12.59
C SER A 304 -13.69 14.52 -13.96
N ARG A 305 -12.58 14.34 -14.68
CA ARG A 305 -12.55 13.64 -15.98
C ARG A 305 -13.02 12.19 -15.88
N VAL A 306 -12.63 11.47 -14.82
CA VAL A 306 -13.02 10.08 -14.58
C VAL A 306 -14.51 9.95 -14.27
N ILE A 307 -15.08 10.91 -13.53
CA ILE A 307 -16.50 10.91 -13.15
C ILE A 307 -17.37 11.62 -14.20
N SER A 308 -16.79 12.46 -15.05
CA SER A 308 -17.52 13.34 -15.97
C SER A 308 -18.34 12.53 -16.97
N ASP A 309 -19.65 12.73 -16.91
CA ASP A 309 -20.57 12.26 -17.92
C ASP A 309 -21.22 13.46 -18.61
N TYR A 310 -21.06 13.51 -19.93
CA TYR A 310 -21.74 14.47 -20.79
C TYR A 310 -22.66 13.68 -21.72
N ARG A 311 -23.97 13.85 -21.51
CA ARG A 311 -24.98 13.12 -22.28
C ARG A 311 -26.07 14.06 -22.78
N THR A 312 -26.48 13.80 -24.02
CA THR A 312 -27.64 14.43 -24.64
C THR A 312 -28.72 13.37 -24.80
N GLU A 313 -29.83 13.54 -24.09
CA GLU A 313 -30.99 12.65 -24.17
C GLU A 313 -32.10 13.35 -24.96
N SER A 314 -32.64 12.68 -25.99
CA SER A 314 -33.80 13.17 -26.74
C SER A 314 -35.05 12.39 -26.34
N GLY A 315 -36.19 13.08 -26.24
CA GLY A 315 -37.47 12.47 -25.87
C GLY A 315 -38.65 13.13 -26.56
N CYS A 316 -39.77 12.41 -26.62
CA CYS A 316 -41.04 12.92 -27.09
C CYS A 316 -41.93 13.30 -25.90
N ILE A 317 -42.68 14.39 -26.04
CA ILE A 317 -43.71 14.81 -25.08
C ILE A 317 -45.07 14.46 -25.70
N ALA A 318 -45.91 13.76 -24.96
CA ALA A 318 -47.29 13.45 -25.36
C ALA A 318 -48.15 13.26 -24.10
N GLU A 319 -48.77 14.33 -23.62
CA GLU A 319 -49.48 14.33 -22.34
C GLU A 319 -50.54 15.43 -22.23
N CYS A 320 -51.41 15.33 -21.23
CA CYS A 320 -52.40 16.36 -20.91
C CYS A 320 -51.86 17.30 -19.82
N ILE A 321 -51.80 18.61 -20.11
CA ILE A 321 -51.38 19.65 -19.16
C ILE A 321 -52.53 20.66 -19.02
N MET A 322 -53.07 20.83 -17.81
CA MET A 322 -54.15 21.80 -17.53
C MET A 322 -55.37 21.66 -18.47
N GLY A 323 -55.67 20.43 -18.90
CA GLY A 323 -56.75 20.10 -19.84
C GLY A 323 -56.46 20.41 -21.32
N ALA A 324 -55.21 20.75 -21.67
CA ALA A 324 -54.73 20.85 -23.04
C ALA A 324 -53.92 19.60 -23.41
N TRP A 325 -54.12 19.06 -24.61
CA TRP A 325 -53.29 17.98 -25.13
C TRP A 325 -51.99 18.58 -25.68
N VAL A 326 -50.86 18.20 -25.09
CA VAL A 326 -49.53 18.75 -25.41
C VAL A 326 -48.68 17.66 -26.06
N THR A 327 -48.22 17.93 -27.27
CA THR A 327 -47.26 17.07 -27.98
C THR A 327 -46.01 17.85 -28.36
N GLY A 328 -44.88 17.18 -28.46
CA GLY A 328 -43.64 17.86 -28.83
C GLY A 328 -42.40 17.00 -28.70
N SER A 329 -41.26 17.65 -28.81
CA SER A 329 -39.95 17.04 -28.58
C SER A 329 -39.20 17.80 -27.49
N GLN A 330 -38.32 17.09 -26.80
CA GLN A 330 -37.38 17.65 -25.85
C GLN A 330 -35.98 17.08 -26.04
N GLN A 331 -34.99 17.91 -25.76
CA GLN A 331 -33.58 17.55 -25.73
C GLN A 331 -32.99 18.03 -24.40
N THR A 332 -32.43 17.09 -23.64
CA THR A 332 -31.80 17.35 -22.35
C THR A 332 -30.30 17.15 -22.48
N ASN A 333 -29.52 18.19 -22.19
CA ASN A 333 -28.07 18.08 -22.06
C ASN A 333 -27.71 18.07 -20.57
N VAL A 334 -26.92 17.10 -20.14
CA VAL A 334 -26.48 16.94 -18.76
C VAL A 334 -24.96 16.94 -18.72
N ASN A 335 -24.40 17.69 -17.78
CA ASN A 335 -22.98 17.74 -17.48
C ASN A 335 -22.74 17.44 -16.00
N LEU A 336 -22.17 16.28 -15.70
CA LEU A 336 -21.77 15.86 -14.36
C LEU A 336 -20.29 16.17 -14.14
N ARG A 337 -19.94 16.75 -12.99
CA ARG A 337 -18.55 16.97 -12.56
C ARG A 337 -18.37 16.65 -11.07
N ALA A 338 -17.13 16.37 -10.69
CA ALA A 338 -16.73 16.28 -9.29
C ALA A 338 -16.02 17.56 -8.86
N ASP A 339 -16.23 17.96 -7.60
CA ASP A 339 -15.66 19.16 -6.95
C ASP A 339 -15.16 18.75 -5.56
N ILE A 340 -13.85 18.73 -5.35
CA ILE A 340 -13.23 18.21 -4.13
C ILE A 340 -13.42 19.21 -2.98
N LYS A 341 -13.82 18.70 -1.81
CA LYS A 341 -13.99 19.49 -0.59
C LYS A 341 -12.89 19.22 0.41
N PRO A 342 -12.35 20.24 1.10
CA PRO A 342 -11.27 20.05 2.05
C PRO A 342 -11.74 19.27 3.28
N SER A 343 -10.97 18.28 3.70
CA SER A 343 -11.14 17.58 4.96
C SER A 343 -9.84 16.90 5.40
N SER A 344 -9.54 16.97 6.69
CA SER A 344 -8.33 16.38 7.29
C SER A 344 -8.51 14.92 7.71
N ASP A 345 -9.75 14.43 7.86
CA ASP A 345 -10.05 13.10 8.40
C ASP A 345 -10.66 12.13 7.37
N ARG A 346 -11.22 12.68 6.29
CA ARG A 346 -11.94 11.94 5.24
C ARG A 346 -11.65 12.57 3.89
N ALA A 347 -11.79 11.78 2.82
CA ALA A 347 -11.73 12.32 1.47
C ALA A 347 -13.15 12.67 1.01
N MET A 348 -13.38 13.93 0.66
CA MET A 348 -14.71 14.48 0.35
C MET A 348 -14.74 15.12 -1.03
N PHE A 349 -15.85 14.93 -1.74
CA PHE A 349 -16.15 15.66 -2.98
C PHE A 349 -17.66 15.75 -3.20
N ASP A 350 -18.09 16.78 -3.91
CA ASP A 350 -19.46 16.96 -4.36
C ASP A 350 -19.59 16.55 -5.83
N LEU A 351 -20.67 15.83 -6.13
CA LEU A 351 -21.13 15.61 -7.49
C LEU A 351 -22.05 16.75 -7.89
N ASN A 352 -21.59 17.58 -8.83
CA ASN A 352 -22.35 18.71 -9.36
C ASN A 352 -22.89 18.36 -10.75
N VAL A 353 -24.21 18.37 -10.89
CA VAL A 353 -24.90 18.16 -12.16
C VAL A 353 -25.50 19.47 -12.65
N ASN A 354 -25.14 19.85 -13.87
CA ASN A 354 -25.73 20.98 -14.59
C ASN A 354 -26.52 20.44 -15.78
N GLY A 355 -27.83 20.67 -15.80
CA GLY A 355 -28.74 20.20 -16.85
C GLY A 355 -29.44 21.34 -17.59
N THR A 356 -29.62 21.20 -18.90
CA THR A 356 -30.46 22.10 -19.71
C THR A 356 -31.45 21.29 -20.54
N VAL A 357 -32.73 21.65 -20.45
CA VAL A 357 -33.83 21.01 -21.15
C VAL A 357 -34.42 22.01 -22.14
N HIS A 358 -34.24 21.72 -23.43
CA HIS A 358 -34.85 22.44 -24.52
C HIS A 358 -36.09 21.67 -24.97
N SER A 359 -37.24 22.34 -25.07
CA SER A 359 -38.47 21.70 -25.53
C SER A 359 -39.16 22.54 -26.59
N SER A 360 -39.77 21.87 -27.57
CA SER A 360 -40.67 22.50 -28.54
C SER A 360 -41.99 21.76 -28.51
N THR A 361 -43.05 22.43 -28.09
CA THR A 361 -44.36 21.81 -27.84
C THR A 361 -45.50 22.53 -28.54
N VAL A 362 -46.54 21.76 -28.83
CA VAL A 362 -47.83 22.21 -29.35
C VAL A 362 -48.89 21.82 -28.35
N ALA A 363 -49.59 22.80 -27.78
CA ALA A 363 -50.69 22.60 -26.85
C ALA A 363 -52.02 22.89 -27.56
N GLN A 364 -52.92 21.92 -27.57
CA GLN A 364 -54.25 22.03 -28.18
C GLN A 364 -55.34 22.02 -27.10
N LYS A 365 -56.11 23.11 -27.03
CA LYS A 365 -57.30 23.22 -26.17
C LYS A 365 -58.32 24.12 -26.85
N SER A 366 -59.42 23.53 -27.32
CA SER A 366 -60.43 24.28 -28.07
C SER A 366 -60.86 25.56 -27.31
N PRO A 367 -60.88 26.73 -27.96
CA PRO A 367 -60.67 26.99 -29.40
C PRO A 367 -59.24 27.36 -29.83
N ALA A 368 -58.21 27.19 -28.98
CA ALA A 368 -56.85 27.65 -29.23
C ALA A 368 -55.82 26.51 -29.44
N THR A 369 -54.84 26.77 -30.30
CA THR A 369 -53.62 25.99 -30.49
C THR A 369 -52.43 26.90 -30.20
N ILE A 370 -51.53 26.46 -29.34
CA ILE A 370 -50.39 27.25 -28.87
C ILE A 370 -49.10 26.50 -29.23
N TRP A 371 -48.15 27.20 -29.82
CA TRP A 371 -46.78 26.73 -29.98
C TRP A 371 -45.90 27.40 -28.93
N SER A 372 -45.11 26.59 -28.22
CA SER A 372 -44.21 27.11 -27.20
C SER A 372 -42.83 26.47 -27.30
N ARG A 373 -41.83 27.25 -26.90
CA ARG A 373 -40.46 26.78 -26.66
C ARG A 373 -40.13 26.94 -25.18
N GLY A 374 -39.53 25.90 -24.61
CA GLY A 374 -39.05 25.91 -23.24
C GLY A 374 -37.52 25.86 -23.22
N ASN A 375 -36.91 26.65 -22.35
CA ASN A 375 -35.51 26.56 -21.99
C ASN A 375 -35.41 26.50 -20.46
N ASN A 376 -35.22 25.30 -19.93
CA ASN A 376 -35.22 25.05 -18.49
C ASN A 376 -33.82 24.59 -18.07
N SER A 377 -33.31 25.13 -16.98
CA SER A 377 -32.04 24.70 -16.40
C SER A 377 -32.30 24.06 -15.04
N PHE A 378 -31.57 22.99 -14.72
CA PHE A 378 -31.62 22.38 -13.39
C PHE A 378 -30.23 22.07 -12.87
N TRP A 379 -30.12 22.04 -11.56
CA TRP A 379 -28.90 21.79 -10.82
C TRP A 379 -29.15 20.72 -9.77
N MET A 380 -28.21 19.79 -9.64
CA MET A 380 -28.21 18.83 -8.54
C MET A 380 -26.83 18.78 -7.91
N ASN A 381 -26.80 18.69 -6.59
CA ASN A 381 -25.57 18.46 -5.83
C ASN A 381 -25.76 17.24 -4.94
N LYS A 382 -24.73 16.40 -4.85
CA LYS A 382 -24.67 15.29 -3.90
C LYS A 382 -23.27 15.19 -3.30
N SER A 383 -23.18 15.30 -1.99
CA SER A 383 -21.91 15.17 -1.27
C SER A 383 -21.56 13.69 -1.07
N VAL A 384 -20.29 13.37 -1.33
CA VAL A 384 -19.72 12.03 -1.24
C VAL A 384 -18.55 12.07 -0.27
N VAL A 385 -18.49 11.07 0.60
CA VAL A 385 -17.48 10.94 1.64
C VAL A 385 -16.88 9.55 1.58
N PHE A 386 -15.56 9.49 1.53
CA PHE A 386 -14.79 8.26 1.62
C PHE A 386 -13.93 8.28 2.89
N ASP A 387 -14.14 7.30 3.77
CA ASP A 387 -13.41 7.17 5.05
C ASP A 387 -12.16 6.27 4.96
N GLY A 388 -11.84 5.77 3.77
CA GLY A 388 -10.78 4.79 3.53
C GLY A 388 -11.26 3.36 3.34
N ARG A 389 -12.48 3.03 3.79
CA ARG A 389 -13.09 1.68 3.66
C ARG A 389 -14.47 1.70 3.01
N HIS A 390 -15.25 2.75 3.21
CA HIS A 390 -16.60 2.90 2.70
C HIS A 390 -16.80 4.25 2.02
N VAL A 391 -17.47 4.21 0.88
CA VAL A 391 -18.03 5.37 0.20
C VAL A 391 -19.46 5.55 0.69
N THR A 392 -19.74 6.71 1.26
CA THR A 392 -21.07 7.14 1.70
C THR A 392 -21.45 8.42 0.97
N SER A 393 -22.75 8.69 0.87
CA SER A 393 -23.24 9.88 0.19
C SER A 393 -24.53 10.39 0.80
N THR A 394 -24.79 11.69 0.68
CA THR A 394 -26.03 12.33 1.13
C THR A 394 -27.18 12.14 0.14
N ALA A 395 -28.40 12.51 0.52
CA ALA A 395 -29.48 12.72 -0.44
C ALA A 395 -29.12 13.89 -1.38
N ALA A 396 -29.51 13.80 -2.65
CA ALA A 396 -29.19 14.86 -3.61
C ALA A 396 -30.10 16.07 -3.42
N SER A 397 -29.54 17.28 -3.49
CA SER A 397 -30.33 18.50 -3.63
C SER A 397 -30.78 18.70 -5.09
N PHE A 398 -31.87 19.43 -5.29
CA PHE A 398 -32.42 19.69 -6.62
C PHE A 398 -33.01 21.10 -6.74
N ASP A 399 -32.45 21.88 -7.65
CA ASP A 399 -32.91 23.21 -8.02
C ASP A 399 -33.24 23.27 -9.51
N VAL A 400 -34.28 24.03 -9.88
CA VAL A 400 -34.70 24.17 -11.27
C VAL A 400 -35.19 25.59 -11.53
N ASN A 401 -34.78 26.12 -12.69
CA ASN A 401 -35.26 27.37 -13.24
C ASN A 401 -35.93 27.07 -14.58
N THR A 402 -37.23 27.32 -14.64
CA THR A 402 -38.05 27.08 -15.84
C THR A 402 -38.36 28.39 -16.54
N SER A 403 -38.17 28.41 -17.85
CA SER A 403 -38.57 29.54 -18.69
C SER A 403 -39.24 29.05 -19.95
N SER A 404 -40.44 29.59 -20.21
CA SER A 404 -41.23 29.28 -21.39
C SER A 404 -41.57 30.53 -22.20
N GLN A 405 -41.50 30.41 -23.52
CA GLN A 405 -41.88 31.44 -24.48
C GLN A 405 -42.89 30.88 -25.47
N VAL A 406 -44.00 31.60 -25.63
CA VAL A 406 -44.99 31.31 -26.67
C VAL A 406 -44.45 31.84 -27.99
N THR A 407 -44.31 30.95 -28.98
CA THR A 407 -43.79 31.29 -30.31
C THR A 407 -44.91 31.43 -31.35
N GLY A 408 -46.10 30.92 -31.05
CA GLY A 408 -47.26 31.05 -31.93
C GLY A 408 -48.57 30.80 -31.21
N LEU A 409 -49.63 31.43 -31.70
CA LEU A 409 -51.00 31.27 -31.23
C LEU A 409 -51.94 31.24 -32.44
N ALA A 410 -52.74 30.17 -32.56
CA ALA A 410 -53.82 30.06 -33.53
C ALA A 410 -55.14 29.81 -32.80
N THR A 411 -56.22 30.41 -33.30
CA THR A 411 -57.58 30.18 -32.78
C THR A 411 -58.49 29.70 -33.88
N LYS A 412 -59.52 28.88 -33.55
CA LYS A 412 -60.55 28.44 -34.50
C LYS A 412 -61.33 29.61 -35.13
N PHE A 413 -61.22 30.81 -34.57
CA PHE A 413 -61.89 32.04 -35.01
C PHE A 413 -60.96 32.97 -35.82
N ASP A 414 -59.73 32.54 -36.13
CA ASP A 414 -58.76 33.34 -36.89
C ASP A 414 -59.22 33.66 -38.33
N GLY A 415 -60.16 32.88 -38.87
CA GLY A 415 -60.79 33.13 -40.18
C GLY A 415 -61.90 34.19 -40.18
N ILE A 416 -62.28 34.76 -39.03
CA ILE A 416 -63.37 35.74 -38.91
C ILE A 416 -62.77 37.12 -38.53
N PRO A 417 -62.69 38.09 -39.47
CA PRO A 417 -61.94 39.34 -39.29
C PRO A 417 -62.33 40.18 -38.06
N ILE A 418 -63.60 40.17 -37.68
CA ILE A 418 -64.17 41.06 -36.65
C ILE A 418 -63.90 40.56 -35.22
N ILE A 419 -63.81 39.24 -35.01
CA ILE A 419 -63.62 38.64 -33.66
C ILE A 419 -62.20 38.11 -33.42
N ARG A 420 -61.37 38.03 -34.48
CA ARG A 420 -59.99 37.54 -34.44
C ARG A 420 -59.14 38.24 -33.38
N GLY A 421 -59.18 39.57 -33.30
CA GLY A 421 -58.38 40.35 -32.35
C GLY A 421 -58.79 40.12 -30.89
N ILE A 422 -60.10 40.03 -30.62
CA ILE A 422 -60.66 39.86 -29.27
C ILE A 422 -60.32 38.48 -28.72
N VAL A 423 -60.56 37.42 -29.50
CA VAL A 423 -60.29 36.05 -29.07
C VAL A 423 -58.79 35.82 -28.87
N ARG A 424 -57.93 36.41 -29.73
CA ARG A 424 -56.48 36.36 -29.56
C ARG A 424 -56.00 37.12 -28.32
N ASN A 425 -56.58 38.27 -27.99
CA ASN A 425 -56.23 39.03 -26.78
C ASN A 425 -56.67 38.33 -25.49
N ILE A 426 -57.86 37.73 -25.48
CA ILE A 426 -58.33 36.94 -24.33
C ILE A 426 -57.46 35.69 -24.16
N ALA A 427 -57.14 35.01 -25.26
CA ALA A 427 -56.24 33.86 -25.22
C ALA A 427 -54.83 34.24 -24.75
N SER A 428 -54.25 35.35 -25.24
CA SER A 428 -52.92 35.80 -24.83
C SER A 428 -52.88 36.23 -23.36
N GLN A 429 -53.89 36.94 -22.87
CA GLN A 429 -54.01 37.31 -21.46
C GLN A 429 -54.15 36.05 -20.58
N LYS A 430 -54.98 35.09 -20.99
CA LYS A 430 -55.16 33.85 -20.22
C LYS A 430 -53.89 33.00 -20.17
N ILE A 431 -53.11 33.01 -21.25
CA ILE A 431 -51.80 32.35 -21.30
C ILE A 431 -50.83 33.03 -20.34
N ALA A 432 -50.75 34.37 -20.34
CA ALA A 432 -49.90 35.12 -19.43
C ALA A 432 -50.24 34.85 -17.95
N GLU A 433 -51.54 34.79 -17.61
CA GLU A 433 -52.00 34.43 -16.26
C GLU A 433 -51.63 32.99 -15.86
N SER A 434 -51.69 32.05 -16.81
CA SER A 434 -51.42 30.63 -16.54
C SER A 434 -49.93 30.24 -16.54
N LYS A 435 -49.06 31.14 -17.02
CA LYS A 435 -47.62 30.87 -17.19
C LYS A 435 -46.93 30.43 -15.89
N PRO A 436 -47.11 31.08 -14.72
CA PRO A 436 -46.46 30.65 -13.48
C PRO A 436 -46.88 29.24 -13.05
N GLN A 437 -48.14 28.87 -13.26
CA GLN A 437 -48.66 27.53 -12.93
C GLN A 437 -48.08 26.46 -13.86
N SER A 438 -47.99 26.75 -15.15
CA SER A 438 -47.37 25.86 -16.13
C SER A 438 -45.89 25.66 -15.82
N GLU A 439 -45.16 26.72 -15.51
CA GLU A 439 -43.73 26.68 -15.15
C GLU A 439 -43.50 25.88 -13.86
N ALA A 440 -44.32 26.08 -12.83
CA ALA A 440 -44.26 25.27 -11.60
C ALA A 440 -44.54 23.78 -11.85
N LEU A 441 -45.47 23.44 -12.75
CA LEU A 441 -45.73 22.05 -13.13
C LEU A 441 -44.55 21.44 -13.89
N THR A 442 -43.98 22.18 -14.85
CA THR A 442 -42.78 21.76 -15.57
C THR A 442 -41.61 21.55 -14.61
N ALA A 443 -41.40 22.45 -13.65
CA ALA A 443 -40.36 22.32 -12.62
C ALA A 443 -40.51 21.03 -11.81
N ARG A 444 -41.74 20.71 -11.37
CA ARG A 444 -42.03 19.45 -10.67
C ARG A 444 -41.74 18.22 -11.53
N LYS A 445 -42.18 18.22 -12.80
CA LYS A 445 -41.92 17.09 -13.71
C LYS A 445 -40.43 16.87 -13.97
N ILE A 446 -39.65 17.94 -14.16
CA ILE A 446 -38.20 17.83 -14.34
C ILE A 446 -37.59 17.22 -13.06
N ARG A 447 -38.00 17.68 -11.87
CA ARG A 447 -37.55 17.09 -10.59
C ARG A 447 -37.89 15.60 -10.49
N ASP A 448 -39.15 15.26 -10.70
CA ASP A 448 -39.68 13.89 -10.51
C ASP A 448 -39.06 12.89 -11.51
N ALA A 449 -38.59 13.37 -12.66
CA ALA A 449 -37.88 12.56 -13.65
C ALA A 449 -36.37 12.47 -13.38
N ALA A 450 -35.71 13.59 -13.08
CA ALA A 450 -34.25 13.66 -13.01
C ALA A 450 -33.68 13.19 -11.67
N LEU A 451 -34.29 13.59 -10.55
CA LEU A 451 -33.77 13.34 -9.20
C LEU A 451 -33.73 11.83 -8.87
N PRO A 452 -34.83 11.06 -9.04
CA PRO A 452 -34.80 9.62 -8.74
C PRO A 452 -33.81 8.83 -9.62
N LYS A 453 -33.68 9.22 -10.91
CA LYS A 453 -32.72 8.60 -11.83
C LYS A 453 -31.29 8.85 -11.36
N PHE A 454 -30.96 10.10 -11.01
CA PHE A 454 -29.63 10.45 -10.49
C PHE A 454 -29.31 9.75 -9.17
N GLU A 455 -30.26 9.70 -8.23
CA GLU A 455 -30.06 8.99 -6.97
C GLU A 455 -29.87 7.49 -7.17
N SER A 456 -30.67 6.85 -8.03
CA SER A 456 -30.54 5.43 -8.34
C SER A 456 -29.19 5.11 -8.99
N GLU A 457 -28.78 5.88 -10.01
CA GLU A 457 -27.53 5.67 -10.74
C GLU A 457 -26.31 5.87 -9.79
N SER A 458 -26.29 6.97 -9.03
CA SER A 458 -25.20 7.26 -8.09
C SER A 458 -25.10 6.22 -6.96
N ASN A 459 -26.21 5.86 -6.33
CA ASN A 459 -26.23 4.87 -5.25
C ASN A 459 -25.79 3.49 -5.73
N GLN A 460 -26.20 3.08 -6.93
CA GLN A 460 -25.76 1.81 -7.51
C GLN A 460 -24.24 1.78 -7.76
N GLN A 461 -23.68 2.88 -8.27
CA GLN A 461 -22.23 2.99 -8.50
C GLN A 461 -21.45 2.94 -7.18
N PHE A 462 -21.89 3.66 -6.14
CA PHE A 462 -21.24 3.62 -4.83
C PHE A 462 -21.41 2.27 -4.12
N SER A 463 -22.56 1.62 -4.24
CA SER A 463 -22.76 0.26 -3.72
C SER A 463 -21.82 -0.74 -4.40
N THR A 464 -21.62 -0.61 -5.72
CA THR A 464 -20.71 -1.47 -6.47
C THR A 464 -19.26 -1.21 -6.04
N ALA A 465 -18.86 0.06 -5.91
CA ALA A 465 -17.55 0.46 -5.42
C ALA A 465 -17.25 -0.13 -4.03
N ASN A 466 -18.21 -0.02 -3.10
CA ASN A 466 -18.10 -0.60 -1.76
C ASN A 466 -17.98 -2.12 -1.79
N SER A 467 -18.77 -2.81 -2.62
CA SER A 467 -18.67 -4.27 -2.76
C SER A 467 -17.30 -4.72 -3.25
N THR A 468 -16.77 -4.05 -4.29
CA THR A 468 -15.45 -4.36 -4.85
C THR A 468 -14.35 -4.09 -3.83
N LEU A 469 -14.40 -2.93 -3.15
CA LEU A 469 -13.43 -2.58 -2.12
C LEU A 469 -13.43 -3.58 -0.97
N ASN A 470 -14.62 -3.96 -0.47
CA ASN A 470 -14.77 -4.96 0.58
C ASN A 470 -14.22 -6.34 0.16
N GLN A 471 -14.45 -6.76 -1.07
CA GLN A 471 -13.90 -8.03 -1.58
C GLN A 471 -12.37 -8.01 -1.63
N VAL A 472 -11.78 -6.92 -2.10
CA VAL A 472 -10.32 -6.75 -2.13
C VAL A 472 -9.75 -6.72 -0.72
N LEU A 473 -10.29 -5.88 0.17
CA LEU A 473 -9.81 -5.79 1.56
C LEU A 473 -9.94 -7.14 2.29
N ALA A 474 -11.06 -7.85 2.14
CA ALA A 474 -11.23 -9.19 2.72
C ALA A 474 -10.27 -10.23 2.14
N SER A 475 -9.89 -10.11 0.85
CA SER A 475 -8.85 -10.96 0.25
C SER A 475 -7.47 -10.69 0.87
N LEU A 476 -7.12 -9.41 1.01
CA LEU A 476 -5.86 -8.98 1.62
C LEU A 476 -5.78 -9.41 3.09
N GLU A 477 -6.85 -9.19 3.87
CA GLU A 477 -6.95 -9.58 5.28
C GLU A 477 -6.79 -11.09 5.47
N ARG A 478 -7.46 -11.92 4.66
CA ARG A 478 -7.32 -13.39 4.70
C ARG A 478 -5.89 -13.89 4.46
N ARG A 479 -5.07 -13.09 3.76
CA ARG A 479 -3.66 -13.42 3.46
C ARG A 479 -2.67 -12.75 4.40
N GLY A 480 -3.15 -12.02 5.42
CA GLY A 480 -2.29 -11.34 6.39
C GLY A 480 -1.62 -10.08 5.84
N VAL A 481 -2.14 -9.50 4.75
CA VAL A 481 -1.63 -8.27 4.10
C VAL A 481 -2.72 -7.22 3.93
N GLY A 482 -3.80 -7.35 4.70
CA GLY A 482 -4.81 -6.30 4.84
C GLY A 482 -4.20 -5.03 5.42
N PRO A 483 -4.69 -3.84 5.03
CA PRO A 483 -4.22 -2.61 5.64
C PRO A 483 -4.64 -2.55 7.12
N ASP A 484 -3.69 -2.28 8.01
CA ASP A 484 -3.93 -2.12 9.45
C ASP A 484 -4.20 -0.66 9.84
N SER A 485 -3.79 0.28 8.97
CA SER A 485 -4.10 1.70 9.05
C SER A 485 -4.49 2.21 7.68
N THR A 486 -5.47 3.09 7.63
CA THR A 486 -5.90 3.80 6.44
C THR A 486 -6.23 5.24 6.81
N SER A 487 -5.74 6.19 6.02
CA SER A 487 -6.06 7.61 6.12
C SER A 487 -6.53 8.11 4.76
N ALA A 488 -7.76 8.62 4.71
CA ALA A 488 -8.31 9.32 3.56
C ALA A 488 -8.42 10.80 3.93
N ARG A 489 -7.95 11.70 3.07
CA ARG A 489 -8.00 13.16 3.29
C ARG A 489 -8.20 13.89 1.97
N SER A 490 -8.66 15.12 2.02
CA SER A 490 -8.81 15.97 0.84
C SER A 490 -8.49 17.43 1.11
N SER A 491 -8.05 18.14 0.08
CA SER A 491 -7.87 19.59 0.08
C SER A 491 -8.95 20.23 -0.79
N ASN A 492 -8.72 21.46 -1.26
CA ASN A 492 -9.60 22.08 -2.27
C ASN A 492 -9.33 21.57 -3.69
N THR A 493 -8.27 20.79 -3.91
CA THR A 493 -7.81 20.42 -5.27
C THR A 493 -7.38 18.96 -5.39
N HIS A 494 -7.21 18.25 -4.28
CA HIS A 494 -6.68 16.89 -4.26
C HIS A 494 -7.38 16.01 -3.24
N MET A 495 -7.52 14.73 -3.58
CA MET A 495 -7.82 13.68 -2.61
C MET A 495 -6.58 12.81 -2.45
N ALA A 496 -6.31 12.41 -1.20
CA ALA A 496 -5.21 11.52 -0.88
C ALA A 496 -5.71 10.34 -0.05
N LEU A 497 -5.22 9.15 -0.40
CA LEU A 497 -5.39 7.91 0.33
C LEU A 497 -4.01 7.41 0.74
N SER A 498 -3.82 7.11 2.01
CA SER A 498 -2.60 6.52 2.54
C SER A 498 -2.98 5.25 3.28
N THR A 499 -2.36 4.13 2.94
CA THR A 499 -2.59 2.85 3.61
C THR A 499 -1.29 2.29 4.13
N ARG A 500 -1.43 1.53 5.23
CA ARG A 500 -0.33 0.80 5.83
C ARG A 500 -0.69 -0.66 5.81
N THR A 501 0.09 -1.45 5.09
CA THR A 501 0.05 -2.90 5.17
C THR A 501 1.26 -3.36 5.95
N ILE A 502 1.04 -3.80 7.18
CA ILE A 502 2.04 -4.47 7.99
C ILE A 502 1.68 -5.94 8.05
N GLY A 503 2.52 -6.80 7.46
CA GLY A 503 2.43 -8.23 7.68
C GLY A 503 2.58 -8.58 9.16
N VAL A 504 2.16 -9.79 9.57
CA VAL A 504 2.34 -10.24 10.95
C VAL A 504 3.82 -10.12 11.32
N SER A 505 4.07 -9.31 12.35
CA SER A 505 5.41 -8.99 12.83
C SER A 505 6.37 -8.31 11.84
N ARG A 506 5.86 -7.56 10.86
CA ARG A 506 6.67 -6.77 9.91
C ARG A 506 6.67 -5.27 10.21
N LEU A 507 7.54 -4.53 9.52
CA LEU A 507 7.62 -3.07 9.57
C LEU A 507 6.82 -2.42 8.45
N GLY A 508 6.52 -1.13 8.63
CA GLY A 508 5.77 -0.29 7.71
C GLY A 508 6.67 0.48 6.75
N GLY A 509 6.18 1.61 6.26
CA GLY A 509 6.93 2.52 5.40
C GLY A 509 7.85 3.43 6.19
N SER A 510 8.85 3.97 5.50
CA SER A 510 9.65 5.10 6.00
C SER A 510 8.93 6.43 5.82
N LEU A 511 9.61 7.55 6.09
CA LEU A 511 9.04 8.85 5.78
C LEU A 511 8.84 8.98 4.27
N GLN A 512 7.61 9.32 3.87
CA GLN A 512 7.24 9.54 2.47
C GLN A 512 8.15 10.60 1.83
N PRO A 513 8.78 10.34 0.67
CA PRO A 513 9.49 11.36 -0.07
C PRO A 513 8.49 12.44 -0.47
N PRO A 514 8.87 13.73 -0.44
CA PRO A 514 7.98 14.79 -0.85
C PRO A 514 7.58 14.58 -2.32
N SER A 515 6.34 14.17 -2.58
CA SER A 515 5.78 14.29 -3.92
C SER A 515 5.45 15.76 -4.14
N ALA A 516 5.87 16.31 -5.28
CA ALA A 516 5.24 17.53 -5.77
C ALA A 516 3.74 17.25 -5.83
N LEU A 517 2.90 18.09 -5.22
CA LEU A 517 1.47 18.03 -5.54
C LEU A 517 1.36 18.34 -7.02
N ILE A 518 1.19 17.29 -7.83
CA ILE A 518 0.96 17.41 -9.26
C ILE A 518 -0.20 18.37 -9.49
N ALA A 519 -0.05 19.32 -10.40
CA ALA A 519 -1.15 20.27 -10.65
C ALA A 519 -2.39 19.55 -11.20
N THR A 520 -2.16 18.49 -12.00
CA THR A 520 -3.18 17.68 -12.67
C THR A 520 -2.72 16.23 -12.70
N GLY A 521 -3.64 15.27 -12.52
CA GLY A 521 -3.37 13.85 -12.70
C GLY A 521 -3.49 13.02 -11.42
N ALA A 522 -2.72 11.94 -11.34
CA ALA A 522 -2.57 11.11 -10.15
C ALA A 522 -1.09 10.86 -9.81
N ALA A 523 -0.79 10.66 -8.53
CA ALA A 523 0.52 10.23 -8.05
C ALA A 523 0.37 8.99 -7.17
N VAL A 524 1.30 8.05 -7.30
CA VAL A 524 1.39 6.84 -6.48
C VAL A 524 2.76 6.77 -5.87
N GLN A 525 2.82 6.45 -4.59
CA GLN A 525 4.08 6.12 -3.93
C GLN A 525 3.91 4.81 -3.18
N LEU A 526 4.75 3.84 -3.52
CA LEU A 526 4.77 2.51 -2.93
C LEU A 526 6.12 2.30 -2.26
N HIS A 527 6.12 2.06 -0.96
CA HIS A 527 7.32 1.68 -0.24
C HIS A 527 7.57 0.18 -0.41
N GLU A 528 8.84 -0.21 -0.52
CA GLU A 528 9.29 -1.60 -0.69
C GLU A 528 8.76 -2.53 0.40
N SER A 529 8.50 -2.03 1.62
CA SER A 529 7.92 -2.85 2.69
C SER A 529 6.49 -3.31 2.40
N ALA A 530 5.66 -2.52 1.71
CA ALA A 530 4.34 -2.98 1.27
C ALA A 530 4.48 -4.14 0.29
N LEU A 531 5.48 -4.02 -0.59
CA LEU A 531 5.79 -5.01 -1.61
C LEU A 531 6.36 -6.29 -0.97
N ASN A 532 7.36 -6.17 -0.10
CA ASN A 532 7.95 -7.28 0.64
C ASN A 532 6.93 -7.97 1.55
N ASN A 533 6.01 -7.24 2.19
CA ASN A 533 4.93 -7.82 2.99
C ASN A 533 3.97 -8.65 2.11
N ALA A 534 3.65 -8.16 0.92
CA ALA A 534 2.88 -8.94 -0.04
C ALA A 534 3.65 -10.18 -0.52
N ILE A 535 4.96 -10.07 -0.84
CA ILE A 535 5.83 -11.20 -1.20
C ILE A 535 5.88 -12.23 -0.09
N ASP A 536 6.07 -11.82 1.15
CA ASP A 536 6.15 -12.75 2.27
C ASP A 536 4.89 -13.55 2.42
N ALA A 537 3.81 -12.82 2.22
CA ALA A 537 2.54 -13.41 2.18
C ALA A 537 2.38 -14.31 0.98
N LEU A 538 3.43 -14.78 0.19
CA LEU A 538 3.55 -15.80 -0.95
C LEU A 538 3.57 -17.26 -0.58
N GLY A 539 4.14 -17.59 0.56
CA GLY A 539 4.34 -18.98 0.88
C GLY A 539 5.37 -19.59 -0.05
N LEU A 540 6.27 -18.81 -0.66
CA LEU A 540 7.41 -19.36 -1.41
C LEU A 540 8.41 -20.05 -0.48
N GLN A 541 8.34 -19.79 0.83
CA GLN A 541 9.25 -20.30 1.83
C GLN A 541 9.33 -21.84 1.76
N GLY A 542 10.52 -22.38 1.49
CA GLY A 542 10.76 -23.83 1.38
C GLY A 542 10.14 -24.51 0.16
N ARG A 543 9.48 -23.78 -0.75
CA ARG A 543 8.88 -24.37 -1.96
C ARG A 543 9.95 -24.68 -3.00
N THR A 544 9.76 -25.80 -3.68
CA THR A 544 10.48 -26.12 -4.91
C THR A 544 9.62 -25.77 -6.12
N ILE A 545 10.09 -24.86 -6.97
CA ILE A 545 9.35 -24.40 -8.16
C ILE A 545 10.23 -24.57 -9.40
N LEU A 546 9.66 -25.16 -10.45
CA LEU A 546 10.31 -25.24 -11.75
C LEU A 546 10.54 -23.83 -12.31
N GLU A 547 11.76 -23.58 -12.78
CA GLU A 547 12.19 -22.26 -13.28
C GLU A 547 11.24 -21.71 -14.36
N LYS A 548 10.81 -22.56 -15.30
CA LYS A 548 9.84 -22.23 -16.35
C LYS A 548 8.44 -21.86 -15.86
N ASP A 549 8.08 -22.32 -14.66
CA ASP A 549 6.73 -22.17 -14.10
C ASP A 549 6.64 -21.01 -13.10
N LEU A 550 7.79 -20.47 -12.68
CA LEU A 550 7.86 -19.38 -11.71
C LEU A 550 7.00 -18.19 -12.10
N ALA A 551 7.11 -17.69 -13.34
CA ALA A 551 6.33 -16.53 -13.79
C ALA A 551 4.81 -16.77 -13.75
N ARG A 552 4.37 -18.01 -13.97
CA ARG A 552 2.96 -18.41 -13.98
C ARG A 552 2.42 -18.65 -12.57
N GLU A 553 3.18 -19.34 -11.73
CA GLU A 553 2.90 -19.57 -10.30
C GLU A 553 2.82 -18.26 -9.54
N LEU A 554 3.69 -17.34 -9.93
CA LEU A 554 3.50 -15.93 -9.72
C LEU A 554 2.13 -15.59 -10.35
N GLU A 555 1.93 -15.23 -11.63
CA GLU A 555 0.66 -14.67 -12.19
C GLU A 555 -0.68 -15.07 -11.52
N ILE A 556 -0.88 -16.37 -11.24
CA ILE A 556 -2.00 -16.93 -10.49
C ILE A 556 -2.18 -16.28 -9.11
N ALA A 557 -1.13 -16.22 -8.30
CA ALA A 557 -1.20 -15.73 -6.93
C ALA A 557 -1.52 -14.20 -6.85
N LEU A 558 -1.15 -13.38 -7.85
CA LEU A 558 -1.42 -11.93 -7.90
C LEU A 558 -2.87 -11.74 -8.25
N THR A 559 -3.30 -12.54 -9.23
CA THR A 559 -4.68 -12.53 -9.69
C THR A 559 -5.62 -12.82 -8.54
N ASP A 560 -5.24 -13.79 -7.70
CA ASP A 560 -5.95 -14.16 -6.50
C ASP A 560 -5.79 -13.14 -5.34
N LEU A 561 -4.63 -12.50 -5.16
CA LEU A 561 -4.45 -11.45 -4.16
C LEU A 561 -5.36 -10.25 -4.41
N PHE A 562 -5.22 -9.67 -5.60
CA PHE A 562 -5.84 -8.42 -6.01
C PHE A 562 -7.22 -8.62 -6.64
N GLN A 563 -7.68 -9.87 -6.74
CA GLN A 563 -8.99 -10.24 -7.27
C GLN A 563 -9.21 -9.69 -8.70
N ARG A 564 -8.14 -9.67 -9.51
CA ARG A 564 -8.15 -9.13 -10.87
C ARG A 564 -7.07 -9.80 -11.72
N PRO A 565 -7.27 -10.01 -13.04
CA PRO A 565 -6.28 -10.67 -13.87
C PRO A 565 -4.99 -9.84 -13.94
N ILE A 566 -3.87 -10.45 -13.57
CA ILE A 566 -2.55 -9.83 -13.68
C ILE A 566 -1.67 -10.72 -14.55
N LYS A 567 -1.04 -10.12 -15.54
CA LYS A 567 -0.08 -10.77 -16.45
C LYS A 567 1.29 -10.15 -16.22
N LEU A 568 2.30 -11.00 -16.01
CA LEU A 568 3.70 -10.60 -15.91
C LEU A 568 4.45 -10.80 -17.22
N THR A 569 3.89 -11.62 -18.10
CA THR A 569 4.48 -11.97 -19.39
C THR A 569 3.41 -11.92 -20.47
N ASP A 570 3.80 -11.46 -21.67
CA ASP A 570 2.93 -11.50 -22.85
C ASP A 570 2.79 -12.93 -23.43
N GLY A 571 3.26 -13.95 -22.71
CA GLY A 571 3.17 -15.35 -23.11
C GLY A 571 4.08 -15.75 -24.28
N VAL A 572 5.05 -14.91 -24.67
CA VAL A 572 6.07 -15.27 -25.67
C VAL A 572 7.37 -15.64 -24.96
N PRO A 573 7.62 -16.92 -24.66
CA PRO A 573 8.99 -17.35 -24.39
C PRO A 573 9.81 -17.02 -25.63
N GLN A 574 10.93 -16.31 -25.46
CA GLN A 574 11.92 -16.22 -26.53
C GLN A 574 12.24 -17.66 -26.97
N PRO A 575 12.13 -17.98 -28.27
CA PRO A 575 12.52 -19.28 -28.76
C PRO A 575 13.95 -19.55 -28.29
N ALA A 576 14.19 -20.73 -27.71
CA ALA A 576 15.55 -21.22 -27.57
C ALA A 576 16.25 -21.08 -28.94
N GLU A 577 17.49 -20.60 -28.95
CA GLU A 577 18.27 -20.52 -30.18
C GLU A 577 18.11 -21.85 -30.94
N LYS A 578 17.69 -21.77 -32.21
CA LYS A 578 17.71 -22.94 -33.08
C LYS A 578 19.14 -23.45 -33.04
N ASP A 579 19.33 -24.69 -32.57
CA ASP A 579 20.61 -25.38 -32.34
C ASP A 579 21.14 -25.43 -30.89
N ALA A 580 20.40 -24.93 -29.88
CA ALA A 580 20.74 -25.18 -28.47
C ALA A 580 20.24 -26.56 -27.99
N GLU A 581 21.13 -27.37 -27.39
CA GLU A 581 20.74 -28.63 -26.74
C GLU A 581 19.62 -28.39 -25.70
N PRO A 582 18.61 -29.29 -25.61
CA PRO A 582 17.58 -29.19 -24.58
C PRO A 582 18.22 -29.31 -23.20
N GLU A 583 18.26 -28.22 -22.44
CA GLU A 583 18.81 -28.23 -21.09
C GLU A 583 17.93 -29.01 -20.13
N PRO A 584 18.54 -29.67 -19.12
CA PRO A 584 17.80 -30.39 -18.11
C PRO A 584 16.88 -29.44 -17.33
N PRO A 585 15.68 -29.90 -16.91
CA PRO A 585 14.75 -29.11 -16.13
C PRO A 585 15.43 -28.61 -14.86
N THR A 586 15.32 -27.30 -14.64
CA THR A 586 15.90 -26.59 -13.49
C THR A 586 14.80 -26.21 -12.53
N SER A 587 14.99 -26.50 -11.24
CA SER A 587 14.08 -26.10 -10.16
C SER A 587 14.82 -25.19 -9.17
N PHE A 588 14.12 -24.16 -8.70
CA PHE A 588 14.55 -23.35 -7.57
C PHE A 588 13.99 -23.93 -6.28
N VAL A 589 14.85 -24.16 -5.29
CA VAL A 589 14.47 -24.52 -3.92
C VAL A 589 14.57 -23.26 -3.09
N PHE A 590 13.44 -22.60 -2.85
CA PHE A 590 13.42 -21.33 -2.12
C PHE A 590 13.77 -21.53 -0.65
N SER A 591 14.49 -20.55 -0.07
CA SER A 591 14.84 -20.58 1.36
C SER A 591 13.60 -20.65 2.25
N ASN A 592 13.74 -21.26 3.43
CA ASN A 592 12.67 -21.31 4.45
C ASN A 592 12.33 -19.93 5.04
N SER A 593 13.22 -18.94 4.87
CA SER A 593 13.03 -17.57 5.35
C SER A 593 13.39 -16.57 4.27
N ASP A 594 12.55 -15.54 4.12
CA ASP A 594 12.80 -14.38 3.25
C ASP A 594 13.28 -14.74 1.82
N PRO A 595 12.55 -15.62 1.09
CA PRO A 595 13.01 -16.20 -0.17
C PRO A 595 13.18 -15.16 -1.30
N ILE A 596 12.36 -14.11 -1.29
CA ILE A 596 12.46 -13.01 -2.25
C ILE A 596 12.35 -11.69 -1.49
N ARG A 597 13.22 -10.72 -1.81
CA ARG A 597 13.14 -9.33 -1.35
C ARG A 597 13.32 -8.37 -2.50
N VAL A 598 12.68 -7.21 -2.37
CA VAL A 598 12.80 -6.10 -3.31
C VAL A 598 13.32 -4.89 -2.55
N HIS A 599 14.27 -4.18 -3.17
CA HIS A 599 14.76 -2.89 -2.72
C HIS A 599 14.59 -1.83 -3.80
N PHE A 600 14.29 -0.61 -3.39
CA PHE A 600 14.14 0.57 -4.27
C PHE A 600 15.17 1.64 -3.92
N GLU A 601 16.22 1.73 -4.72
CA GLU A 601 17.28 2.72 -4.52
C GLU A 601 17.91 3.12 -5.86
N ASN A 602 18.35 4.36 -5.98
CA ASN A 602 19.06 4.90 -7.16
C ASN A 602 18.38 4.63 -8.51
N ASN A 603 17.05 4.77 -8.58
CA ASN A 603 16.24 4.44 -9.77
C ASN A 603 16.35 2.97 -10.24
N GLN A 604 16.77 2.11 -9.33
CA GLN A 604 16.98 0.69 -9.56
C GLN A 604 16.09 -0.13 -8.63
N ILE A 605 15.54 -1.21 -9.17
CA ILE A 605 14.93 -2.29 -8.42
C ILE A 605 16.01 -3.34 -8.17
N THR A 606 16.34 -3.62 -6.92
CA THR A 606 17.21 -4.75 -6.59
C THR A 606 16.36 -5.90 -6.09
N LEU A 607 16.27 -6.97 -6.89
CA LEU A 607 15.62 -8.21 -6.49
C LEU A 607 16.64 -9.15 -5.85
N VAL A 608 16.43 -9.53 -4.60
CA VAL A 608 17.27 -10.48 -3.87
C VAL A 608 16.51 -11.80 -3.73
N LEU A 609 17.02 -12.84 -4.38
CA LEU A 609 16.49 -14.19 -4.37
C LEU A 609 17.38 -15.08 -3.49
N ARG A 610 16.79 -15.75 -2.49
CA ARG A 610 17.46 -16.74 -1.64
C ARG A 610 16.93 -18.13 -2.01
N ALA A 611 17.70 -18.86 -2.81
CA ALA A 611 17.29 -20.16 -3.30
C ALA A 611 18.49 -21.07 -3.62
N GLY A 612 18.32 -22.38 -3.41
CA GLY A 612 19.14 -23.42 -4.02
C GLY A 612 18.67 -23.73 -5.44
N VAL A 613 19.49 -24.48 -6.18
CA VAL A 613 19.18 -24.88 -7.56
C VAL A 613 19.37 -26.38 -7.73
N LEU A 614 18.32 -27.04 -8.23
CA LEU A 614 18.32 -28.44 -8.62
C LEU A 614 18.26 -28.54 -10.15
N GLN A 615 19.24 -29.19 -10.76
CA GLN A 615 19.20 -29.55 -12.18
C GLN A 615 19.22 -31.07 -12.32
N GLU A 616 18.33 -31.61 -13.15
CA GLU A 616 18.29 -33.04 -13.42
C GLU A 616 19.66 -33.55 -13.93
N GLY A 617 20.19 -34.59 -13.30
CA GLY A 617 21.48 -35.19 -13.65
C GLY A 617 22.72 -34.41 -13.16
N LYS A 618 22.57 -33.37 -12.32
CA LYS A 618 23.68 -32.63 -11.71
C LYS A 618 23.54 -32.56 -10.20
N ASP A 619 24.66 -32.27 -9.53
CA ASP A 619 24.70 -32.04 -8.10
C ASP A 619 23.84 -30.84 -7.70
N GLU A 620 23.17 -30.96 -6.55
CA GLU A 620 22.40 -29.89 -5.93
C GLU A 620 23.29 -28.69 -5.59
N ILE A 621 22.84 -27.51 -5.97
CA ILE A 621 23.45 -26.26 -5.55
C ILE A 621 22.74 -25.80 -4.26
N PRO A 622 23.46 -25.71 -3.13
CA PRO A 622 22.88 -25.25 -1.87
C PRO A 622 22.46 -23.78 -1.95
N GLU A 623 21.70 -23.31 -0.96
CA GLU A 623 21.13 -21.96 -0.92
C GLU A 623 22.15 -20.86 -1.29
N GLN A 624 21.81 -20.07 -2.30
CA GLN A 624 22.58 -18.90 -2.74
C GLN A 624 21.77 -17.63 -2.56
N ILE A 625 22.46 -16.52 -2.30
CA ILE A 625 21.92 -15.16 -2.32
C ILE A 625 22.20 -14.57 -3.70
N ILE A 626 21.15 -14.46 -4.50
CA ILE A 626 21.19 -14.00 -5.89
C ILE A 626 20.65 -12.57 -5.92
N THR A 627 21.46 -11.61 -6.36
CA THR A 627 21.09 -10.19 -6.43
C THR A 627 20.95 -9.78 -7.89
N ILE A 628 19.77 -9.33 -8.28
CA ILE A 628 19.41 -8.94 -9.63
C ILE A 628 19.06 -7.44 -9.62
N PRO A 629 20.00 -6.55 -9.96
CA PRO A 629 19.70 -5.15 -10.19
C PRO A 629 18.92 -4.98 -11.50
N ILE A 630 17.90 -4.11 -11.51
CA ILE A 630 17.08 -3.79 -12.68
C ILE A 630 16.88 -2.28 -12.71
N ASP A 631 17.51 -1.60 -13.67
CA ASP A 631 17.35 -0.16 -13.86
C ASP A 631 15.97 0.14 -14.44
N MET A 632 15.26 1.08 -13.82
CA MET A 632 13.93 1.52 -14.27
C MET A 632 14.01 2.98 -14.72
N SER A 633 13.64 3.25 -15.97
CA SER A 633 13.65 4.60 -16.52
C SER A 633 12.53 4.85 -17.52
N LEU A 634 12.17 6.13 -17.70
CA LEU A 634 11.23 6.57 -18.73
C LEU A 634 12.03 7.03 -19.96
N GLN A 635 12.06 6.23 -21.03
CA GLN A 635 12.80 6.54 -22.26
C GLN A 635 11.86 6.51 -23.46
N GLY A 636 11.88 7.57 -24.29
CA GLY A 636 11.09 7.60 -25.53
C GLY A 636 9.59 7.40 -25.34
N GLY A 637 9.03 7.80 -24.18
CA GLY A 637 7.64 7.55 -23.85
C GLY A 637 7.34 6.07 -23.61
N LYS A 638 8.27 5.32 -23.02
CA LYS A 638 8.07 3.95 -22.53
C LYS A 638 8.78 3.76 -21.20
N VAL A 639 8.24 2.87 -20.38
CA VAL A 639 8.94 2.43 -19.17
C VAL A 639 9.89 1.31 -19.57
N VAL A 640 11.19 1.56 -19.42
CA VAL A 640 12.25 0.61 -19.75
C VAL A 640 12.75 -0.03 -18.46
N LEU A 641 12.77 -1.36 -18.45
CA LEU A 641 13.40 -2.19 -17.43
C LEU A 641 14.64 -2.84 -18.03
N GLU A 642 15.79 -2.53 -17.48
CA GLU A 642 17.07 -3.03 -17.96
C GLU A 642 17.78 -3.82 -16.85
N PRO A 643 17.83 -5.16 -16.97
CA PRO A 643 18.54 -5.99 -15.99
C PRO A 643 20.05 -5.72 -16.04
N GLY A 644 20.64 -5.45 -14.88
CA GLY A 644 22.07 -5.27 -14.70
C GLY A 644 22.82 -6.58 -14.43
N LYS A 645 24.06 -6.44 -13.91
CA LYS A 645 24.93 -7.59 -13.62
C LYS A 645 24.45 -8.38 -12.40
N ILE A 646 24.14 -9.66 -12.61
CA ILE A 646 23.67 -10.56 -11.54
C ILE A 646 24.80 -10.90 -10.56
N GLY A 647 24.59 -10.54 -9.30
CA GLY A 647 25.40 -10.95 -8.15
C GLY A 647 24.96 -12.33 -7.64
N VAL A 648 25.92 -13.17 -7.24
CA VAL A 648 25.63 -14.47 -6.59
C VAL A 648 26.64 -14.67 -5.48
N ALA A 649 26.14 -14.78 -4.25
CA ALA A 649 26.92 -15.01 -3.05
C ALA A 649 26.44 -16.29 -2.35
N SER A 650 27.35 -16.98 -1.67
CA SER A 650 26.99 -18.16 -0.88
C SER A 650 26.57 -17.77 0.52
N LYS A 651 25.65 -18.53 1.09
CA LYS A 651 25.31 -18.44 2.51
C LYS A 651 26.27 -19.25 3.39
N GLU A 652 26.76 -20.39 2.89
CA GLU A 652 27.45 -21.42 3.70
C GLU A 652 28.80 -21.88 3.11
N GLU A 653 29.01 -21.75 1.79
CA GLU A 653 30.20 -22.31 1.11
C GLU A 653 31.44 -21.45 1.31
N THR A 654 32.44 -21.99 2.01
CA THR A 654 33.76 -21.36 2.21
C THR A 654 34.72 -21.59 1.03
N ASP A 655 34.49 -22.62 0.18
CA ASP A 655 35.34 -22.89 -0.99
C ASP A 655 35.05 -21.93 -2.15
N ARG A 656 35.97 -20.99 -2.38
CA ARG A 656 35.88 -19.95 -3.41
C ARG A 656 35.77 -20.52 -4.83
N LEU A 657 36.44 -21.62 -5.15
CA LEU A 657 36.45 -22.17 -6.52
C LEU A 657 35.11 -22.82 -6.86
N LYS A 658 34.56 -23.61 -5.94
CA LYS A 658 33.22 -24.19 -6.08
C LYS A 658 32.14 -23.12 -6.16
N GLN A 659 32.28 -22.07 -5.36
CA GLN A 659 31.35 -20.94 -5.39
C GLN A 659 31.35 -20.20 -6.72
N ILE A 660 32.52 -19.97 -7.33
CA ILE A 660 32.61 -19.31 -8.65
C ILE A 660 31.91 -20.14 -9.72
N THR A 661 32.11 -21.47 -9.73
CA THR A 661 31.48 -22.37 -10.70
C THR A 661 29.95 -22.36 -10.56
N ARG A 662 29.44 -22.50 -9.33
CA ARG A 662 27.99 -22.43 -9.03
C ARG A 662 27.40 -21.07 -9.40
N ALA A 663 28.09 -19.98 -9.05
CA ALA A 663 27.67 -18.63 -9.39
C ALA A 663 27.56 -18.41 -10.92
N ASN A 664 28.53 -18.92 -11.69
CA ASN A 664 28.50 -18.82 -13.15
C ASN A 664 27.35 -19.63 -13.77
N GLN A 665 27.05 -20.81 -13.22
CA GLN A 665 25.90 -21.61 -13.64
C GLN A 665 24.57 -20.88 -13.39
N ILE A 666 24.38 -20.31 -12.20
CA ILE A 666 23.18 -19.53 -11.85
C ILE A 666 23.04 -18.29 -12.73
N ARG A 667 24.13 -17.53 -12.93
CA ARG A 667 24.14 -16.37 -13.82
C ARG A 667 23.69 -16.75 -15.22
N ARG A 668 24.20 -17.86 -15.77
CA ARG A 668 23.86 -18.36 -17.11
C ARG A 668 22.38 -18.74 -17.24
N ILE A 669 21.79 -19.34 -16.21
CA ILE A 669 20.37 -19.70 -16.19
C ILE A 669 19.50 -18.43 -16.19
N LEU A 670 19.81 -17.48 -15.30
CA LEU A 670 18.99 -16.29 -15.12
C LEU A 670 19.17 -15.24 -16.22
N SER A 671 20.38 -15.06 -16.76
CA SER A 671 20.65 -14.05 -17.79
C SER A 671 19.88 -14.30 -19.09
N ARG A 672 19.53 -15.56 -19.38
CA ARG A 672 18.70 -15.91 -20.56
C ARG A 672 17.24 -15.50 -20.42
N ARG A 673 16.74 -15.28 -19.19
CA ARG A 673 15.35 -14.92 -18.91
C ARG A 673 15.18 -13.43 -18.62
N LEU A 674 16.21 -12.82 -18.07
CA LEU A 674 16.25 -11.41 -17.72
C LEU A 674 16.69 -10.60 -18.95
N ILE A 675 15.73 -10.36 -19.85
CA ILE A 675 15.91 -9.48 -21.00
C ILE A 675 15.39 -8.08 -20.70
N ARG A 676 15.94 -7.08 -21.41
CA ARG A 676 15.40 -5.72 -21.42
C ARG A 676 13.92 -5.77 -21.81
N ARG A 677 13.07 -5.08 -21.04
CA ARG A 677 11.64 -4.96 -21.31
C ARG A 677 11.26 -3.51 -21.52
N GLU A 678 10.40 -3.28 -22.49
CA GLU A 678 9.77 -1.99 -22.71
C GLU A 678 8.27 -2.14 -22.48
N MET A 679 7.72 -1.36 -21.57
CA MET A 679 6.30 -1.36 -21.25
C MET A 679 5.67 -0.05 -21.74
N SER A 680 4.39 -0.13 -22.13
CA SER A 680 3.62 1.08 -22.42
C SER A 680 3.61 1.97 -21.17
N PRO A 681 3.84 3.29 -21.29
CA PRO A 681 3.71 4.19 -20.15
C PRO A 681 2.23 4.49 -19.87
N THR A 682 1.32 3.95 -20.69
CA THR A 682 -0.09 4.31 -20.64
C THR A 682 -0.91 3.27 -19.89
N ILE A 683 -1.85 3.75 -19.09
CA ILE A 683 -2.74 2.96 -18.26
C ILE A 683 -4.16 3.32 -18.62
N ASP A 684 -4.95 2.31 -18.99
CA ASP A 684 -6.36 2.46 -19.29
C ASP A 684 -7.17 2.56 -17.99
N VAL A 685 -7.78 3.71 -17.77
CA VAL A 685 -8.73 3.95 -16.67
C VAL A 685 -10.14 4.05 -17.21
N GLN A 686 -11.04 3.22 -16.68
CA GLN A 686 -12.45 3.28 -17.03
C GLN A 686 -13.07 4.54 -16.41
N ALA A 687 -13.66 5.40 -17.24
CA ALA A 687 -14.38 6.58 -16.80
C ALA A 687 -15.89 6.35 -16.85
N ALA A 688 -16.67 7.32 -16.35
CA ALA A 688 -18.12 7.29 -16.44
C ALA A 688 -18.59 7.19 -17.90
N GLY A 689 -19.61 6.35 -18.13
CA GLY A 689 -20.10 6.00 -19.47
C GLY A 689 -19.33 4.84 -20.10
N ASP A 690 -19.20 4.84 -21.44
CA ASP A 690 -18.41 3.86 -22.21
C ASP A 690 -17.03 4.44 -22.61
N LYS A 691 -16.50 5.37 -21.81
CA LYS A 691 -15.24 6.07 -22.08
C LYS A 691 -14.07 5.42 -21.33
N THR A 692 -12.95 5.24 -22.01
CA THR A 692 -11.66 4.90 -21.40
C THR A 692 -10.77 6.14 -21.44
N LEU A 693 -10.22 6.53 -20.29
CA LEU A 693 -9.19 7.55 -20.19
C LEU A 693 -7.82 6.88 -20.20
N LEU A 694 -6.94 7.38 -21.05
CA LEU A 694 -5.55 6.95 -21.12
C LEU A 694 -4.72 7.86 -20.21
N LEU A 695 -4.20 7.30 -19.12
CA LEU A 695 -3.27 8.03 -18.25
C LEU A 695 -1.84 7.68 -18.64
N THR A 696 -1.00 8.69 -18.83
CA THR A 696 0.40 8.47 -19.21
C THR A 696 1.30 8.71 -18.00
N VAL A 697 2.19 7.77 -17.71
CA VAL A 697 3.22 7.94 -16.70
C VAL A 697 4.21 9.02 -17.18
N THR A 698 4.31 10.12 -16.43
CA THR A 698 5.15 11.27 -16.74
C THR A 698 6.44 11.29 -15.93
N MET A 699 6.45 10.64 -14.77
CA MET A 699 7.62 10.52 -13.90
C MET A 699 7.61 9.16 -13.21
N ILE A 700 8.80 8.57 -13.08
CA ILE A 700 9.08 7.40 -12.25
C ILE A 700 10.38 7.68 -11.50
N GLN A 701 10.39 7.41 -10.19
CA GLN A 701 11.57 7.56 -9.35
C GLN A 701 11.61 6.48 -8.28
N LEU A 702 12.78 5.86 -8.08
CA LEU A 702 12.99 4.87 -7.02
C LEU A 702 14.08 5.37 -6.07
N MET A 703 13.69 5.83 -4.89
CA MET A 703 14.59 6.45 -3.92
C MET A 703 14.14 6.13 -2.49
N ASP A 704 15.08 5.90 -1.59
CA ASP A 704 14.83 5.68 -0.15
C ASP A 704 13.79 4.59 0.17
N GLY A 705 13.76 3.52 -0.62
CA GLY A 705 12.77 2.45 -0.47
C GLY A 705 11.41 2.78 -1.09
N TRP A 706 11.26 3.89 -1.80
CA TRP A 706 10.00 4.31 -2.43
C TRP A 706 10.06 4.27 -3.94
N LEU A 707 9.09 3.61 -4.57
CA LEU A 707 8.72 3.79 -5.96
C LEU A 707 7.65 4.88 -6.04
N SER A 708 7.99 6.01 -6.65
CA SER A 708 7.08 7.13 -6.91
C SER A 708 6.78 7.21 -8.40
N ALA A 709 5.50 7.37 -8.75
CA ALA A 709 5.06 7.54 -10.14
C ALA A 709 4.00 8.64 -10.24
N GLU A 710 4.11 9.49 -11.26
CA GLU A 710 3.13 10.54 -11.59
C GLU A 710 2.49 10.25 -12.95
N LEU A 711 1.20 10.57 -13.09
CA LEU A 711 0.40 10.27 -14.26
C LEU A 711 -0.54 11.40 -14.62
N MET A 712 -0.70 11.66 -15.92
CA MET A 712 -1.55 12.75 -16.45
C MET A 712 -2.49 12.30 -17.57
#